data_AF-A0A6N2MM00-F1
#
_entry.id   AF-A0A6N2MM00-F1
#
_cell.length_a   1.000
_cell.length_b   1.000
_cell.length_c   1.000
_cell.angle_alpha   90.00
_cell.angle_beta   90.00
_cell.angle_gamma   90.00
#
_symmetry.space_group_name_H-M   'P 1'
#
loop_
_entity.id
_entity.type
_entity.pdbx_description
1 polymer ?
#
loop_
_entity_poly.entity_id
_entity_poly.type
_entity_poly.pdbx_seq_one_letter_code
_entity_poly.pdbx_strand_id
1 'polypeptide(L)'
;MKQKAMEWKRVALEATRAKRFINHEFRQVSARSAFVTKPYIKGSSGLNIVKLARKIVREKEKEMGSISKPHVVVIPSPVQGHIKTMLKFAKLLHYKGLHITFVNTEFNHKRLLRSGGLHSLDDLPGFHFETIPDGLPPSDIDATQAIPSLCDAMNKNFLAPFTDLLLKLKNTVSENNPPITCIVADPFAPIAITAGEEIGLPVVMYATMNACGYMGFKQLYALREKGFTPIKDLSDLSNGYLETKVDCAPGMKDVRLKDFPFIQTTDPDEVVFNFVIGAAETSVKAHAIALHTFDALEPEVLDGLSTIFPRVYSIGPLQLLLNQIEDNGLKSIGYNLWKEDRSCLQWLDTKNPKSVVYVNFGSITVMTADQLVEFAMGLANSKISFLWIIRPDLVTGEAAVLPAEFAETENRSFITSWCPQEEVLNHPAVGGFLTHSGWGSTIESLCAGVPMVCWPFFADQAMNCRYSCNEWGVGMEIDNNVKREGVEMLVKELMEGDEGEEMREKAMEWKRLAEEAAGPKGTSSINLDKFIHEIFAEQDSLRMSTVPKLGREKEREMGSISKPHVVVIPCPLQGHIKTMLKFAKLLHYKGLHITFVNTEFNHKRLLRSRGPDALDDLPGFHFRTIPDGLPPSDIDATQAIPSLCDAMNKNFLAPFTDLLLKLKNTVSEDNPPITCIVADPFAPVAIRAGEEVGLPVVMYATVNACAYMGFKQLYTLREKGFIPIKDLSDLSNGYLETKVDWAPGMKDVRLKDFPFIQTTDPDDVVFNFVMGAAETSIKARAIALHTFDALEPEVLDGLSTIFPQVYSIGPLELLLNQIEENGLKSIGYNLWKEDRACLQWLDTKEPKSVVYVNFGSITVMTAGQLVEFAMGLANSKISFLWIIRPDLVTGESAVLPAEFAETENRSFITSWCPQEEVLNHPAVGGFLTHSGWGSTIESLCAGVPMVCWPFFADQAMNCRYSCNEWGVGMEIDNNVKREEVKMLVKELMEGGEGEKMREKAMEWKRLAEEAAGPRGTSSINLDKFIHEIITANN
;
A
#
# COMPACT_ATOMS: atom_id res chain seq x y z
N MET A 1 -18.10 -0.84 -50.25
CA MET A 1 -16.84 -0.23 -50.74
C MET A 1 -16.94 1.26 -51.06
N LYS A 2 -17.94 1.76 -51.81
CA LYS A 2 -18.08 3.22 -52.10
C LYS A 2 -18.27 4.12 -50.86
N GLN A 3 -18.86 3.60 -49.78
CA GLN A 3 -19.09 4.34 -48.53
C GLN A 3 -17.80 4.51 -47.70
N LYS A 4 -17.01 3.44 -47.54
CA LYS A 4 -15.66 3.51 -46.94
C LYS A 4 -14.71 4.43 -47.72
N ALA A 5 -14.82 4.49 -49.06
CA ALA A 5 -14.02 5.40 -49.88
C ALA A 5 -14.40 6.89 -49.71
N MET A 6 -15.64 7.20 -49.35
CA MET A 6 -16.08 8.56 -49.02
C MET A 6 -15.57 8.99 -47.63
N GLU A 7 -15.53 8.05 -46.68
CA GLU A 7 -15.05 8.28 -45.32
C GLU A 7 -13.54 8.55 -45.28
N TRP A 8 -12.74 7.78 -46.03
CA TRP A 8 -11.31 8.03 -46.21
C TRP A 8 -11.01 9.36 -46.94
N LYS A 9 -11.87 9.78 -47.87
CA LYS A 9 -11.75 11.12 -48.49
C LYS A 9 -12.05 12.25 -47.52
N ARG A 10 -12.96 12.04 -46.55
CA ARG A 10 -13.31 13.03 -45.52
C ARG A 10 -12.17 13.22 -44.51
N VAL A 11 -11.58 12.10 -44.06
CA VAL A 11 -10.41 12.08 -43.17
C VAL A 11 -9.18 12.71 -43.83
N ALA A 12 -8.94 12.45 -45.12
CA ALA A 12 -7.86 13.08 -45.87
C ALA A 12 -8.05 14.60 -46.05
N LEU A 13 -9.30 15.06 -46.19
CA LEU A 13 -9.63 16.49 -46.32
C LEU A 13 -9.44 17.24 -44.98
N GLU A 14 -9.76 16.60 -43.86
CA GLU A 14 -9.54 17.14 -42.51
C GLU A 14 -8.05 17.18 -42.14
N ALA A 15 -7.28 16.15 -42.47
CA ALA A 15 -5.83 16.15 -42.33
C ALA A 15 -5.16 17.26 -43.18
N THR A 16 -5.71 17.56 -44.35
CA THR A 16 -5.23 18.66 -45.21
C THR A 16 -5.58 20.04 -44.64
N ARG A 17 -6.73 20.18 -43.95
CA ARG A 17 -7.11 21.41 -43.23
C ARG A 17 -6.24 21.64 -41.99
N ALA A 18 -5.99 20.61 -41.19
CA ALA A 18 -5.07 20.67 -40.05
C ALA A 18 -3.65 21.07 -40.49
N LYS A 19 -3.16 20.49 -41.60
CA LYS A 19 -1.85 20.84 -42.18
C LYS A 19 -1.79 22.28 -42.72
N ARG A 20 -2.91 22.86 -43.19
CA ARG A 20 -2.98 24.28 -43.57
C ARG A 20 -3.04 25.21 -42.37
N PHE A 21 -3.71 24.82 -41.29
CA PHE A 21 -3.76 25.57 -40.04
C PHE A 21 -2.38 25.63 -39.37
N ILE A 22 -1.68 24.49 -39.28
CA ILE A 22 -0.31 24.38 -38.76
C ILE A 22 0.68 25.19 -39.62
N ASN A 23 0.55 25.16 -40.95
CA ASN A 23 1.38 25.98 -41.83
C ASN A 23 1.05 27.49 -41.78
N HIS A 24 -0.18 27.86 -41.42
CA HIS A 24 -0.55 29.26 -41.22
C HIS A 24 0.05 29.81 -39.92
N GLU A 25 -0.01 29.04 -38.83
CA GLU A 25 0.65 29.31 -37.55
C GLU A 25 2.18 29.40 -37.73
N PHE A 26 2.80 28.45 -38.44
CA PHE A 26 4.24 28.48 -38.74
C PHE A 26 4.66 29.71 -39.57
N ARG A 27 3.82 30.20 -40.48
CA ARG A 27 4.07 31.42 -41.25
C ARG A 27 3.92 32.69 -40.40
N GLN A 28 3.01 32.71 -39.43
CA GLN A 28 2.88 33.85 -38.50
C GLN A 28 4.06 33.92 -37.52
N VAL A 29 4.58 32.77 -37.08
CA VAL A 29 5.80 32.69 -36.25
C VAL A 29 7.04 33.09 -37.05
N SER A 30 7.12 32.70 -38.33
CA SER A 30 8.24 33.07 -39.22
C SER A 30 8.27 34.58 -39.55
N ALA A 31 7.11 35.22 -39.74
CA ALA A 31 7.02 36.66 -40.04
C ALA A 31 7.42 37.57 -38.85
N ARG A 32 7.34 37.07 -37.60
CA ARG A 32 7.74 37.82 -36.40
C ARG A 32 9.25 37.77 -36.10
N SER A 33 10.03 36.96 -36.83
CA SER A 33 11.49 36.86 -36.65
C SER A 33 12.32 37.68 -37.66
N ALA A 34 11.67 38.38 -38.60
CA ALA A 34 12.33 39.06 -39.71
C ALA A 34 12.50 40.58 -39.49
N PHE A 35 13.01 41.01 -38.34
CA PHE A 35 13.62 42.33 -38.18
C PHE A 35 14.70 42.23 -37.10
N VAL A 36 15.90 41.81 -37.48
CA VAL A 36 17.18 42.47 -37.16
C VAL A 36 18.26 41.74 -38.01
N THR A 37 18.89 42.52 -38.90
CA THR A 37 20.15 42.27 -39.65
C THR A 37 20.22 41.25 -40.81
N LYS A 38 20.33 41.81 -42.03
CA LYS A 38 21.11 41.33 -43.20
C LYS A 38 22.37 42.22 -43.30
N PRO A 39 23.39 41.95 -44.15
CA PRO A 39 23.74 40.74 -44.93
C PRO A 39 25.24 40.34 -44.84
N TYR A 40 25.64 39.10 -45.22
CA TYR A 40 26.63 38.80 -46.29
C TYR A 40 27.16 37.34 -46.27
N ILE A 41 27.26 36.78 -47.50
CA ILE A 41 28.05 35.65 -48.01
C ILE A 41 27.55 34.21 -47.86
N LYS A 42 27.14 33.71 -49.03
CA LYS A 42 27.07 32.32 -49.52
C LYS A 42 28.33 31.51 -49.23
N GLY A 43 28.16 30.24 -48.87
CA GLY A 43 29.04 29.18 -49.36
C GLY A 43 29.37 28.06 -48.38
N SER A 44 28.86 26.88 -48.71
CA SER A 44 29.39 25.54 -48.39
C SER A 44 29.05 24.86 -47.05
N SER A 45 28.33 23.74 -47.24
CA SER A 45 28.33 22.48 -46.49
C SER A 45 27.49 22.36 -45.22
N GLY A 46 26.46 21.51 -45.32
CA GLY A 46 25.54 21.09 -44.26
C GLY A 46 26.16 20.26 -43.12
N LEU A 47 27.48 20.35 -42.90
CA LEU A 47 28.16 19.79 -41.73
C LEU A 47 28.17 20.77 -40.55
N ASN A 48 27.85 22.04 -40.79
CA ASN A 48 27.93 23.09 -39.78
C ASN A 48 26.65 23.26 -38.96
N ILE A 49 25.46 22.89 -39.46
CA ILE A 49 24.21 23.05 -38.70
C ILE A 49 24.11 22.06 -37.54
N VAL A 50 24.60 20.83 -37.68
CA VAL A 50 24.58 19.84 -36.57
C VAL A 50 25.65 20.16 -35.53
N LYS A 51 26.84 20.63 -35.95
CA LYS A 51 27.88 21.12 -35.03
C LYS A 51 27.46 22.42 -34.34
N LEU A 52 26.79 23.33 -35.05
CA LEU A 52 26.27 24.57 -34.48
C LEU A 52 25.06 24.30 -33.58
N ALA A 53 24.19 23.33 -33.91
CA ALA A 53 23.10 22.90 -33.01
C ALA A 53 23.65 22.23 -31.75
N ARG A 54 24.67 21.35 -31.86
CA ARG A 54 25.34 20.76 -30.69
C ARG A 54 26.12 21.78 -29.87
N LYS A 55 26.70 22.80 -30.53
CA LYS A 55 27.39 23.91 -29.86
C LYS A 55 26.39 24.86 -29.18
N ILE A 56 25.27 25.18 -29.81
CA ILE A 56 24.17 25.98 -29.25
C ILE A 56 23.47 25.23 -28.10
N VAL A 57 23.33 23.90 -28.20
CA VAL A 57 22.83 23.07 -27.09
C VAL A 57 23.84 23.05 -25.95
N ARG A 58 25.14 22.84 -26.21
CA ARG A 58 26.20 22.89 -25.18
C ARG A 58 26.44 24.29 -24.58
N GLU A 59 26.22 25.34 -25.36
CA GLU A 59 26.32 26.73 -24.89
C GLU A 59 25.05 27.13 -24.13
N LYS A 60 23.85 26.65 -24.53
CA LYS A 60 22.61 26.78 -23.73
C LYS A 60 22.63 25.93 -22.45
N GLU A 61 23.23 24.75 -22.45
CA GLU A 61 23.49 23.92 -21.26
C GLU A 61 24.52 24.56 -20.33
N LYS A 62 25.36 25.47 -20.83
CA LYS A 62 26.29 26.30 -20.03
C LYS A 62 25.69 27.62 -19.57
N GLU A 63 24.69 28.17 -20.27
CA GLU A 63 23.98 29.42 -19.91
C GLU A 63 22.75 29.18 -19.02
N MET A 64 22.14 27.99 -19.05
CA MET A 64 21.22 27.50 -18.03
C MET A 64 22.04 26.88 -16.90
N GLY A 65 22.00 27.44 -15.68
CA GLY A 65 22.66 26.83 -14.52
C GLY A 65 22.29 25.33 -14.41
N SER A 66 23.29 24.49 -14.09
CA SER A 66 23.16 23.03 -14.14
C SER A 66 21.91 22.52 -13.43
N ILE A 67 21.01 21.87 -14.17
CA ILE A 67 19.93 21.06 -13.60
C ILE A 67 20.62 19.96 -12.79
N SER A 68 20.46 19.95 -11.47
CA SER A 68 21.03 18.95 -10.57
C SER A 68 20.40 17.60 -10.88
N LYS A 69 21.15 16.69 -11.51
CA LYS A 69 20.75 15.30 -11.74
C LYS A 69 20.21 14.66 -10.44
N PRO A 70 19.09 13.92 -10.47
CA PRO A 70 18.61 13.16 -9.31
C PRO A 70 19.69 12.25 -8.76
N HIS A 71 19.80 12.18 -7.43
CA HIS A 71 20.81 11.40 -6.73
C HIS A 71 20.17 10.31 -5.90
N VAL A 72 20.43 9.07 -6.29
CA VAL A 72 19.85 7.87 -5.70
C VAL A 72 20.87 7.14 -4.84
N VAL A 73 20.47 6.84 -3.61
CA VAL A 73 21.20 5.95 -2.72
C VAL A 73 20.67 4.53 -2.92
N VAL A 74 21.53 3.59 -3.31
CA VAL A 74 21.18 2.20 -3.58
C VAL A 74 21.69 1.33 -2.45
N ILE A 75 20.82 0.63 -1.74
CA ILE A 75 21.18 -0.26 -0.62
C ILE A 75 20.71 -1.71 -0.87
N PRO A 76 21.65 -2.66 -1.14
CA PRO A 76 21.34 -4.07 -1.30
C PRO A 76 21.25 -4.80 0.05
N SER A 77 20.58 -5.97 0.06
CA SER A 77 20.87 -6.97 1.10
C SER A 77 22.32 -7.46 0.94
N PRO A 78 23.13 -7.58 2.01
CA PRO A 78 24.58 -7.77 1.94
C PRO A 78 25.03 -9.20 1.60
N VAL A 79 24.40 -9.81 0.58
CA VAL A 79 24.72 -11.14 0.04
C VAL A 79 24.96 -11.06 -1.47
N GLN A 80 25.86 -11.93 -1.98
CA GLN A 80 26.38 -11.90 -3.36
C GLN A 80 25.30 -11.72 -4.44
N GLY A 81 24.23 -12.52 -4.42
CA GLY A 81 23.18 -12.46 -5.45
C GLY A 81 22.47 -11.10 -5.47
N HIS A 82 22.17 -10.56 -4.29
CA HIS A 82 21.48 -9.29 -4.11
C HIS A 82 22.37 -8.12 -4.53
N ILE A 83 23.63 -8.10 -4.07
CA ILE A 83 24.62 -7.09 -4.45
C ILE A 83 24.82 -7.07 -5.97
N LYS A 84 24.97 -8.24 -6.60
CA LYS A 84 25.14 -8.35 -8.05
C LYS A 84 23.97 -7.74 -8.81
N THR A 85 22.75 -8.11 -8.44
CA THR A 85 21.53 -7.63 -9.10
C THR A 85 21.34 -6.12 -8.89
N MET A 86 21.49 -5.63 -7.66
CA MET A 86 21.34 -4.21 -7.34
C MET A 86 22.42 -3.36 -8.02
N LEU A 87 23.67 -3.84 -8.12
CA LEU A 87 24.72 -3.15 -8.88
C LEU A 87 24.37 -3.05 -10.36
N LYS A 88 23.88 -4.13 -10.97
CA LYS A 88 23.45 -4.11 -12.38
C LYS A 88 22.32 -3.09 -12.61
N PHE A 89 21.35 -3.04 -11.70
CA PHE A 89 20.28 -2.05 -11.76
C PHE A 89 20.81 -0.62 -11.57
N ALA A 90 21.70 -0.40 -10.60
CA ALA A 90 22.35 0.90 -10.38
C ALA A 90 23.12 1.40 -11.61
N LYS A 91 23.80 0.50 -12.35
CA LYS A 91 24.44 0.83 -13.63
C LYS A 91 23.44 1.30 -14.69
N LEU A 92 22.27 0.67 -14.77
CA LEU A 92 21.21 1.10 -15.70
C LEU A 92 20.66 2.48 -15.31
N LEU A 93 20.41 2.71 -14.03
CA LEU A 93 19.99 4.03 -13.53
C LEU A 93 21.03 5.11 -13.84
N HIS A 94 22.32 4.81 -13.61
CA HIS A 94 23.42 5.72 -13.94
C HIS A 94 23.47 6.04 -15.44
N TYR A 95 23.36 5.00 -16.29
CA TYR A 95 23.31 5.17 -17.74
C TYR A 95 22.15 6.08 -18.19
N LYS A 96 21.02 6.03 -17.49
CA LYS A 96 19.84 6.88 -17.74
C LYS A 96 19.99 8.30 -17.16
N GLY A 97 21.15 8.63 -16.60
CA GLY A 97 21.53 9.99 -16.22
C GLY A 97 21.42 10.29 -14.73
N LEU A 98 21.15 9.29 -13.89
CA LEU A 98 21.05 9.46 -12.44
C LEU A 98 22.43 9.43 -11.79
N HIS A 99 22.59 10.21 -10.72
CA HIS A 99 23.73 10.12 -9.83
C HIS A 99 23.51 8.98 -8.84
N ILE A 100 24.51 8.14 -8.62
CA ILE A 100 24.38 6.93 -7.79
C ILE A 100 25.36 7.00 -6.62
N THR A 101 24.85 6.74 -5.41
CA THR A 101 25.65 6.26 -4.29
C THR A 101 25.26 4.82 -4.00
N PHE A 102 26.16 3.88 -4.22
CA PHE A 102 25.95 2.47 -3.91
C PHE A 102 26.52 2.15 -2.54
N VAL A 103 25.67 1.67 -1.63
CA VAL A 103 26.06 1.39 -0.25
C VAL A 103 26.43 -0.08 -0.09
N ASN A 104 27.63 -0.34 0.43
CA ASN A 104 28.08 -1.67 0.81
C ASN A 104 28.21 -1.77 2.33
N THR A 105 28.22 -2.99 2.87
CA THR A 105 28.85 -3.19 4.18
C THR A 105 30.36 -3.04 4.04
N GLU A 106 31.05 -2.58 5.08
CA GLU A 106 32.52 -2.52 5.07
C GLU A 106 33.17 -3.87 4.75
N PHE A 107 32.57 -4.97 5.23
CA PHE A 107 33.00 -6.33 4.95
C PHE A 107 32.91 -6.65 3.45
N ASN A 108 31.75 -6.44 2.83
CA ASN A 108 31.57 -6.73 1.40
C ASN A 108 32.32 -5.76 0.49
N HIS A 109 32.49 -4.50 0.91
CA HIS A 109 33.33 -3.53 0.17
C HIS A 109 34.77 -4.04 0.07
N LYS A 110 35.34 -4.53 1.18
CA LYS A 110 36.69 -5.14 1.20
C LYS A 110 36.75 -6.41 0.35
N ARG A 111 35.69 -7.23 0.33
CA ARG A 111 35.62 -8.43 -0.52
C ARG A 111 35.60 -8.09 -2.00
N LEU A 112 34.79 -7.12 -2.42
CA LEU A 112 34.75 -6.65 -3.81
C LEU A 112 36.11 -6.14 -4.30
N LEU A 113 36.86 -5.40 -3.46
CA LEU A 113 38.22 -4.97 -3.80
C LEU A 113 39.20 -6.14 -3.93
N ARG A 114 39.05 -7.20 -3.11
CA ARG A 114 39.89 -8.40 -3.21
C ARG A 114 39.62 -9.21 -4.48
N SER A 115 38.35 -9.37 -4.85
CA SER A 115 37.94 -10.17 -6.01
C SER A 115 38.13 -9.43 -7.33
N GLY A 116 37.77 -8.15 -7.39
CA GLY A 116 37.79 -7.30 -8.59
C GLY A 116 39.08 -6.51 -8.78
N GLY A 117 39.91 -6.38 -7.75
CA GLY A 117 41.15 -5.58 -7.74
C GLY A 117 40.99 -4.22 -7.05
N LEU A 118 42.11 -3.58 -6.71
CA LEU A 118 42.15 -2.33 -5.90
C LEU A 118 41.35 -1.17 -6.49
N HIS A 119 41.10 -1.19 -7.80
CA HIS A 119 40.42 -0.14 -8.55
C HIS A 119 38.98 -0.51 -8.94
N SER A 120 38.46 -1.65 -8.49
CA SER A 120 37.13 -2.14 -8.92
C SER A 120 35.96 -1.35 -8.33
N LEU A 121 36.22 -0.56 -7.28
CA LEU A 121 35.27 0.34 -6.64
C LEU A 121 35.76 1.80 -6.68
N ASP A 122 36.67 2.12 -7.62
CA ASP A 122 37.03 3.51 -7.86
C ASP A 122 35.78 4.27 -8.33
N ASP A 123 35.60 5.46 -7.79
CA ASP A 123 34.47 6.30 -8.15
C ASP A 123 34.52 6.67 -9.64
N LEU A 124 33.37 6.59 -10.29
CA LEU A 124 33.16 7.16 -11.62
C LEU A 124 32.43 8.49 -11.48
N PRO A 125 32.55 9.41 -12.45
CA PRO A 125 31.78 10.66 -12.43
C PRO A 125 30.27 10.39 -12.30
N GLY A 126 29.71 10.64 -11.13
CA GLY A 126 28.30 10.42 -10.81
C GLY A 126 27.92 9.00 -10.37
N PHE A 127 28.90 8.16 -10.02
CA PHE A 127 28.70 6.84 -9.43
C PHE A 127 29.75 6.62 -8.35
N HIS A 128 29.31 6.59 -7.10
CA HIS A 128 30.18 6.52 -5.92
C HIS A 128 29.83 5.34 -5.03
N PHE A 129 30.81 4.86 -4.27
CA PHE A 129 30.61 3.84 -3.25
C PHE A 129 30.72 4.44 -1.85
N GLU A 130 29.78 4.08 -0.98
CA GLU A 130 29.84 4.39 0.46
C GLU A 130 29.70 3.09 1.27
N THR A 131 30.08 3.14 2.54
CA THR A 131 30.05 1.97 3.41
C THR A 131 29.35 2.23 4.72
N ILE A 132 28.66 1.20 5.22
CA ILE A 132 28.17 1.12 6.60
C ILE A 132 28.80 -0.10 7.31
N PRO A 133 28.98 -0.07 8.64
CA PRO A 133 29.40 -1.24 9.39
C PRO A 133 28.32 -2.34 9.32
N ASP A 134 28.74 -3.60 9.31
CA ASP A 134 27.81 -4.75 9.39
C ASP A 134 27.44 -5.12 10.84
N GLY A 135 28.11 -4.54 11.84
CA GLY A 135 27.86 -4.83 13.25
C GLY A 135 28.15 -6.27 13.67
N LEU A 136 28.93 -7.02 12.88
CA LEU A 136 29.27 -8.42 13.15
C LEU A 136 30.73 -8.56 13.62
N PRO A 137 31.04 -9.60 14.42
CA PRO A 137 32.42 -9.90 14.78
C PRO A 137 33.24 -10.28 13.53
N PRO A 138 34.58 -10.13 13.56
CA PRO A 138 35.42 -10.58 12.45
C PRO A 138 35.16 -12.05 12.09
N SER A 139 34.88 -12.30 10.81
CA SER A 139 34.70 -13.63 10.24
C SER A 139 35.80 -13.95 9.22
N ASP A 140 35.76 -15.15 8.65
CA ASP A 140 36.54 -15.45 7.45
C ASP A 140 36.28 -14.37 6.39
N ILE A 141 37.36 -13.82 5.86
CA ILE A 141 37.34 -12.70 4.92
C ILE A 141 36.88 -13.11 3.52
N ASP A 142 36.93 -14.41 3.21
CA ASP A 142 36.58 -14.93 1.88
C ASP A 142 35.27 -15.74 1.89
N ALA A 143 34.70 -16.04 3.07
CA ALA A 143 33.42 -16.73 3.21
C ALA A 143 32.22 -15.75 3.26
N THR A 144 31.03 -16.28 2.98
CA THR A 144 29.79 -15.53 3.23
C THR A 144 29.44 -15.55 4.72
N GLN A 145 29.05 -14.40 5.27
CA GLN A 145 28.62 -14.29 6.68
C GLN A 145 27.39 -15.17 6.94
N ALA A 146 27.31 -15.71 8.16
CA ALA A 146 26.18 -16.55 8.56
C ALA A 146 24.86 -15.77 8.45
N ILE A 147 23.91 -16.30 7.67
CA ILE A 147 22.65 -15.62 7.34
C ILE A 147 21.84 -15.23 8.59
N PRO A 148 21.65 -16.09 9.61
CA PRO A 148 20.91 -15.70 10.81
C PRO A 148 21.53 -14.52 11.56
N SER A 149 22.86 -14.51 11.72
CA SER A 149 23.58 -13.40 12.35
C SER A 149 23.48 -12.11 11.54
N LEU A 150 23.50 -12.22 10.21
CA LEU A 150 23.36 -11.08 9.31
C LEU A 150 21.95 -10.49 9.36
N CYS A 151 20.90 -11.32 9.38
CA CYS A 151 19.51 -10.88 9.58
C CYS A 151 19.33 -10.15 10.92
N ASP A 152 19.88 -10.69 12.01
CA ASP A 152 19.83 -10.05 13.33
C ASP A 152 20.58 -8.71 13.36
N ALA A 153 21.77 -8.67 12.75
CA ALA A 153 22.57 -7.45 12.66
C ALA A 153 21.91 -6.38 11.79
N MET A 154 21.26 -6.75 10.68
CA MET A 154 20.48 -5.81 9.87
C MET A 154 19.35 -5.16 10.68
N ASN A 155 18.62 -5.94 11.48
CA ASN A 155 17.54 -5.41 12.31
C ASN A 155 18.02 -4.50 13.44
N LYS A 156 19.17 -4.81 14.06
CA LYS A 156 19.63 -4.13 15.27
C LYS A 156 20.63 -3.01 15.03
N ASN A 157 21.48 -3.15 14.01
CA ASN A 157 22.72 -2.38 13.89
C ASN A 157 22.80 -1.54 12.62
N PHE A 158 21.96 -1.77 11.59
CA PHE A 158 22.11 -1.06 10.31
C PHE A 158 21.43 0.31 10.28
N LEU A 159 20.32 0.49 11.01
CA LEU A 159 19.49 1.70 10.92
C LEU A 159 20.29 2.97 11.23
N ALA A 160 20.90 3.06 12.41
CA ALA A 160 21.61 4.27 12.82
C ALA A 160 22.78 4.64 11.88
N PRO A 161 23.70 3.72 11.52
CA PRO A 161 24.77 4.05 10.57
C PRO A 161 24.26 4.41 9.17
N PHE A 162 23.16 3.81 8.71
CA PHE A 162 22.57 4.15 7.43
C PHE A 162 21.91 5.54 7.46
N THR A 163 21.16 5.87 8.51
CA THR A 163 20.60 7.21 8.75
C THR A 163 21.71 8.26 8.83
N ASP A 164 22.81 7.98 9.54
CA ASP A 164 23.98 8.87 9.60
C ASP A 164 24.62 9.11 8.23
N LEU A 165 24.76 8.05 7.41
CA LEU A 165 25.26 8.17 6.04
C LEU A 165 24.34 9.03 5.17
N LEU A 166 23.03 8.81 5.24
CA LEU A 166 22.05 9.60 4.50
C LEU A 166 22.09 11.08 4.92
N LEU A 167 22.20 11.37 6.22
CA LEU A 167 22.38 12.74 6.73
C LEU A 167 23.69 13.37 6.24
N LYS A 168 24.80 12.62 6.25
CA LYS A 168 26.08 13.06 5.68
C LYS A 168 25.93 13.42 4.21
N LEU A 169 25.32 12.55 3.40
CA LEU A 169 25.12 12.77 1.97
C LEU A 169 24.16 13.93 1.69
N LYS A 170 23.13 14.12 2.52
CA LYS A 170 22.19 15.26 2.44
C LYS A 170 22.88 16.60 2.74
N ASN A 171 23.83 16.61 3.67
CA ASN A 171 24.50 17.84 4.14
C ASN A 171 25.78 18.18 3.36
N THR A 172 26.39 17.23 2.64
CA THR A 172 27.69 17.40 1.98
C THR A 172 27.53 17.60 0.46
N VAL A 173 26.78 18.64 0.07
CA VAL A 173 26.51 18.96 -1.34
C VAL A 173 27.73 19.62 -1.99
N SER A 174 28.16 19.12 -3.16
CA SER A 174 29.23 19.72 -3.98
C SER A 174 28.94 19.61 -5.47
N GLU A 175 29.73 20.25 -6.33
CA GLU A 175 29.57 20.14 -7.80
C GLU A 175 29.58 18.69 -8.31
N ASN A 176 30.29 17.79 -7.61
CA ASN A 176 30.37 16.37 -7.95
C ASN A 176 29.46 15.48 -7.09
N ASN A 177 28.76 16.03 -6.09
CA ASN A 177 27.83 15.29 -5.22
C ASN A 177 26.53 16.10 -5.05
N PRO A 178 25.54 15.92 -5.95
CA PRO A 178 24.23 16.56 -5.81
C PRO A 178 23.48 16.05 -4.58
N PRO A 179 22.50 16.81 -4.05
CA PRO A 179 21.72 16.36 -2.89
C PRO A 179 20.92 15.09 -3.22
N ILE A 180 20.95 14.11 -2.30
CA ILE A 180 20.19 12.86 -2.41
C ILE A 180 18.69 13.15 -2.53
N THR A 181 18.01 12.38 -3.38
CA THR A 181 16.60 12.60 -3.75
C THR A 181 15.72 11.37 -3.58
N CYS A 182 16.30 10.18 -3.46
CA CYS A 182 15.57 8.91 -3.34
C CYS A 182 16.48 7.78 -2.84
N ILE A 183 15.88 6.77 -2.22
CA ILE A 183 16.53 5.51 -1.85
C ILE A 183 15.96 4.39 -2.72
N VAL A 184 16.83 3.63 -3.39
CA VAL A 184 16.48 2.36 -4.04
C VAL A 184 16.97 1.24 -3.14
N ALA A 185 16.04 0.51 -2.51
CA ALA A 185 16.35 -0.52 -1.54
C ALA A 185 16.01 -1.92 -2.05
N ASP A 186 16.78 -2.90 -1.61
CA ASP A 186 16.38 -4.30 -1.65
C ASP A 186 15.26 -4.54 -0.62
N PRO A 187 14.20 -5.32 -0.92
CA PRO A 187 13.16 -5.64 0.05
C PRO A 187 13.67 -6.25 1.37
N PHE A 188 14.81 -6.96 1.33
CA PHE A 188 15.46 -7.50 2.54
C PHE A 188 16.49 -6.55 3.17
N ALA A 189 16.40 -5.25 2.86
CA ALA A 189 17.02 -4.18 3.64
C ALA A 189 15.91 -3.30 4.27
N PRO A 190 15.04 -3.85 5.15
CA PRO A 190 13.83 -3.18 5.61
C PRO A 190 14.10 -1.86 6.35
N ILE A 191 15.30 -1.70 6.92
CA ILE A 191 15.79 -0.45 7.54
C ILE A 191 15.71 0.76 6.61
N ALA A 192 15.71 0.56 5.30
CA ALA A 192 15.69 1.64 4.33
C ALA A 192 14.36 2.41 4.38
N ILE A 193 13.25 1.73 4.66
CA ILE A 193 11.93 2.35 4.82
C ILE A 193 11.94 3.27 6.03
N THR A 194 12.37 2.77 7.19
CA THR A 194 12.45 3.57 8.42
C THR A 194 13.40 4.76 8.26
N ALA A 195 14.60 4.57 7.69
CA ALA A 195 15.55 5.65 7.47
C ALA A 195 15.03 6.70 6.45
N GLY A 196 14.30 6.25 5.42
CA GLY A 196 13.63 7.12 4.46
C GLY A 196 12.54 7.96 5.11
N GLU A 197 11.69 7.37 5.93
CA GLU A 197 10.67 8.06 6.74
C GLU A 197 11.31 9.10 7.68
N GLU A 198 12.39 8.75 8.38
CA GLU A 198 13.11 9.66 9.31
C GLU A 198 13.72 10.89 8.61
N ILE A 199 14.25 10.71 7.39
CA ILE A 199 14.98 11.76 6.67
C ILE A 199 14.09 12.49 5.65
N GLY A 200 12.88 11.99 5.41
CA GLY A 200 11.94 12.50 4.41
C GLY A 200 12.40 12.22 2.97
N LEU A 201 12.92 11.02 2.71
CA LEU A 201 13.32 10.57 1.38
C LEU A 201 12.39 9.45 0.89
N PRO A 202 11.90 9.52 -0.35
CA PRO A 202 11.10 8.43 -0.90
C PRO A 202 11.96 7.18 -1.05
N VAL A 203 11.34 6.04 -0.76
CA VAL A 203 11.96 4.72 -0.90
C VAL A 203 11.21 3.94 -1.95
N VAL A 204 11.94 3.46 -2.95
CA VAL A 204 11.46 2.51 -3.96
C VAL A 204 12.22 1.20 -3.79
N MET A 205 11.53 0.08 -3.99
CA MET A 205 12.15 -1.23 -3.88
C MET A 205 12.51 -1.80 -5.24
N TYR A 206 13.67 -2.47 -5.29
CA TYR A 206 14.04 -3.33 -6.40
C TYR A 206 14.21 -4.76 -5.88
N ALA A 207 13.18 -5.58 -6.07
CA ALA A 207 13.22 -6.99 -5.69
C ALA A 207 14.18 -7.74 -6.61
N THR A 208 15.25 -8.29 -6.02
CA THR A 208 16.30 -9.02 -6.74
C THR A 208 15.88 -10.43 -7.15
N MET A 209 14.59 -10.75 -7.04
CA MET A 209 13.96 -12.02 -7.34
C MET A 209 12.84 -11.84 -8.38
N ASN A 210 12.27 -12.94 -8.86
CA ASN A 210 11.11 -12.93 -9.77
C ASN A 210 9.78 -12.62 -9.06
N ALA A 211 8.70 -12.53 -9.83
CA ALA A 211 7.38 -12.22 -9.28
C ALA A 211 6.83 -13.35 -8.40
N CYS A 212 6.95 -14.62 -8.81
CA CYS A 212 6.42 -15.76 -8.05
C CYS A 212 7.15 -16.01 -6.73
N GLY A 213 8.48 -15.92 -6.71
CA GLY A 213 9.29 -16.01 -5.51
C GLY A 213 8.96 -14.89 -4.52
N TYR A 214 8.82 -13.66 -5.01
CA TYR A 214 8.45 -12.52 -4.17
C TYR A 214 7.03 -12.63 -3.62
N MET A 215 6.07 -13.06 -4.44
CA MET A 215 4.71 -13.36 -3.98
C MET A 215 4.74 -14.44 -2.88
N GLY A 216 5.55 -15.48 -3.04
CA GLY A 216 5.76 -16.52 -2.02
C GLY A 216 6.19 -15.94 -0.67
N PHE A 217 7.17 -15.02 -0.67
CA PHE A 217 7.58 -14.30 0.54
C PHE A 217 6.45 -13.46 1.14
N LYS A 218 5.71 -12.74 0.31
CA LYS A 218 4.61 -11.87 0.76
C LYS A 218 3.48 -12.65 1.43
N GLN A 219 3.28 -13.91 1.04
CA GLN A 219 2.24 -14.76 1.63
C GLN A 219 2.66 -15.46 2.93
N LEU A 220 3.92 -15.38 3.37
CA LEU A 220 4.34 -16.05 4.60
C LEU A 220 3.59 -15.59 5.84
N TYR A 221 3.25 -14.29 5.92
CA TYR A 221 2.40 -13.79 7.00
C TYR A 221 1.00 -14.43 6.97
N ALA A 222 0.35 -14.46 5.80
CA ALA A 222 -0.97 -15.06 5.65
C ALA A 222 -0.98 -16.57 5.91
N LEU A 223 0.08 -17.28 5.50
CA LEU A 223 0.26 -18.71 5.79
C LEU A 223 0.44 -18.94 7.30
N ARG A 224 1.14 -18.03 7.99
CA ARG A 224 1.28 -18.07 9.45
C ARG A 224 -0.04 -17.84 10.17
N GLU A 225 -0.81 -16.83 9.78
CA GLU A 225 -2.13 -16.54 10.35
C GLU A 225 -3.13 -17.68 10.15
N LYS A 226 -3.04 -18.38 9.01
CA LYS A 226 -3.85 -19.58 8.73
C LYS A 226 -3.34 -20.84 9.44
N GLY A 227 -2.22 -20.76 10.16
CA GLY A 227 -1.63 -21.88 10.90
C GLY A 227 -0.95 -22.94 10.03
N PHE A 228 -0.55 -22.59 8.80
CA PHE A 228 0.21 -23.49 7.90
C PHE A 228 1.71 -23.51 8.19
N THR A 229 2.24 -22.45 8.79
CA THR A 229 3.66 -22.32 9.14
C THR A 229 3.81 -21.49 10.43
N PRO A 230 4.81 -21.73 11.30
CA PRO A 230 5.70 -22.90 11.32
C PRO A 230 4.92 -24.22 11.38
N ILE A 231 5.50 -25.28 10.82
CA ILE A 231 4.90 -26.62 10.90
C ILE A 231 4.94 -27.13 12.34
N LYS A 232 3.86 -27.79 12.77
CA LYS A 232 3.65 -28.15 14.18
C LYS A 232 4.36 -29.44 14.56
N ASP A 233 4.54 -30.34 13.61
CA ASP A 233 5.11 -31.67 13.82
C ASP A 233 6.11 -31.99 12.70
N LEU A 234 7.28 -32.53 13.04
CA LEU A 234 8.29 -32.94 12.05
C LEU A 234 7.79 -34.01 11.08
N SER A 235 6.78 -34.80 11.47
CA SER A 235 6.12 -35.75 10.59
C SER A 235 5.44 -35.08 9.38
N ASP A 236 5.06 -33.81 9.48
CA ASP A 236 4.49 -33.02 8.36
C ASP A 236 5.45 -32.88 7.18
N LEU A 237 6.76 -32.99 7.42
CA LEU A 237 7.78 -33.01 6.36
C LEU A 237 7.72 -34.28 5.49
N SER A 238 7.06 -35.35 5.96
CA SER A 238 7.09 -36.67 5.32
C SER A 238 5.72 -37.35 5.16
N ASN A 239 4.67 -36.85 5.82
CA ASN A 239 3.32 -37.45 5.82
C ASN A 239 2.43 -36.97 4.65
N GLY A 240 2.96 -36.13 3.77
CA GLY A 240 2.24 -35.54 2.63
C GLY A 240 1.59 -34.18 2.92
N TYR A 241 1.68 -33.64 4.14
CA TYR A 241 1.13 -32.33 4.51
C TYR A 241 1.63 -31.21 3.59
N LEU A 242 2.93 -31.21 3.24
CA LEU A 242 3.48 -30.19 2.36
C LEU A 242 2.99 -30.24 0.91
N GLU A 243 2.27 -31.30 0.49
CA GLU A 243 1.58 -31.35 -0.81
C GLU A 243 0.23 -30.62 -0.80
N THR A 244 -0.19 -30.08 0.36
CA THR A 244 -1.41 -29.28 0.48
C THR A 244 -1.33 -28.06 -0.43
N LYS A 245 -2.34 -27.90 -1.30
CA LYS A 245 -2.48 -26.73 -2.16
C LYS A 245 -3.04 -25.55 -1.36
N VAL A 246 -2.55 -24.35 -1.64
CA VAL A 246 -3.02 -23.11 -1.03
C VAL A 246 -3.55 -22.15 -2.09
N ASP A 247 -4.64 -21.46 -1.76
CA ASP A 247 -5.34 -20.49 -2.62
C ASP A 247 -5.07 -19.03 -2.22
N CYS A 248 -4.12 -18.82 -1.29
CA CYS A 248 -3.86 -17.51 -0.69
C CYS A 248 -2.89 -16.63 -1.48
N ALA A 249 -2.33 -17.10 -2.60
CA ALA A 249 -1.35 -16.36 -3.39
C ALA A 249 -1.98 -15.82 -4.69
N PRO A 250 -2.29 -14.51 -4.77
CA PRO A 250 -2.85 -13.91 -5.98
C PRO A 250 -1.99 -14.18 -7.22
N GLY A 251 -2.62 -14.57 -8.32
CA GLY A 251 -1.92 -14.84 -9.57
C GLY A 251 -1.14 -16.16 -9.62
N MET A 252 -1.20 -16.98 -8.57
CA MET A 252 -0.57 -18.30 -8.55
C MET A 252 -1.63 -19.39 -8.40
N LYS A 253 -1.57 -20.43 -9.22
CA LYS A 253 -2.53 -21.54 -9.24
C LYS A 253 -1.85 -22.85 -8.83
N ASP A 254 -2.57 -23.69 -8.10
CA ASP A 254 -2.14 -25.03 -7.72
C ASP A 254 -0.79 -25.11 -6.97
N VAL A 255 -0.38 -24.02 -6.31
CA VAL A 255 0.87 -23.97 -5.52
C VAL A 255 0.69 -24.74 -4.22
N ARG A 256 1.68 -25.54 -3.86
CA ARG A 256 1.68 -26.37 -2.65
C ARG A 256 2.49 -25.71 -1.55
N LEU A 257 2.24 -26.09 -0.31
CA LEU A 257 3.01 -25.62 0.85
C LEU A 257 4.52 -25.79 0.65
N LYS A 258 5.00 -26.95 0.14
CA LYS A 258 6.44 -27.17 -0.11
C LYS A 258 7.08 -26.19 -1.09
N ASP A 259 6.29 -25.54 -1.94
CA ASP A 259 6.81 -24.60 -2.94
C ASP A 259 7.08 -23.21 -2.30
N PHE A 260 6.53 -22.91 -1.12
CA PHE A 260 6.72 -21.62 -0.42
C PHE A 260 8.06 -21.52 0.31
N PRO A 261 8.64 -20.30 0.39
CA PRO A 261 9.91 -20.09 1.05
C PRO A 261 9.82 -20.36 2.55
N PHE A 262 10.84 -20.98 3.14
CA PHE A 262 10.95 -21.20 4.59
C PHE A 262 9.80 -22.00 5.26
N ILE A 263 8.96 -22.70 4.50
CA ILE A 263 7.79 -23.43 5.05
C ILE A 263 8.16 -24.55 6.04
N GLN A 264 9.38 -25.08 5.93
CA GLN A 264 9.85 -26.26 6.67
C GLN A 264 10.24 -25.96 8.13
N THR A 265 10.22 -24.70 8.56
CA THR A 265 10.55 -24.36 9.95
C THR A 265 9.49 -24.88 10.92
N THR A 266 9.92 -25.48 12.03
CA THR A 266 9.08 -25.81 13.20
C THR A 266 9.19 -24.76 14.30
N ASP A 267 10.15 -23.84 14.19
CA ASP A 267 10.47 -22.87 15.21
C ASP A 267 9.79 -21.52 14.88
N PRO A 268 8.79 -21.08 15.67
CA PRO A 268 8.14 -19.78 15.49
C PRO A 268 9.06 -18.59 15.75
N ASP A 269 10.16 -18.79 16.48
CA ASP A 269 11.11 -17.74 16.83
C ASP A 269 12.36 -17.76 15.91
N GLU A 270 12.34 -18.56 14.83
CA GLU A 270 13.45 -18.66 13.89
C GLU A 270 13.78 -17.28 13.29
N VAL A 271 15.03 -16.86 13.46
CA VAL A 271 15.46 -15.47 13.21
C VAL A 271 15.29 -15.09 11.74
N VAL A 272 15.65 -15.98 10.81
CA VAL A 272 15.57 -15.70 9.37
C VAL A 272 14.09 -15.64 8.94
N PHE A 273 13.27 -16.59 9.37
CA PHE A 273 11.83 -16.62 9.11
C PHE A 273 11.11 -15.35 9.56
N ASN A 274 11.33 -14.92 10.80
CA ASN A 274 10.71 -13.70 11.32
C ASN A 274 11.25 -12.44 10.64
N PHE A 275 12.54 -12.42 10.30
CA PHE A 275 13.14 -11.34 9.53
C PHE A 275 12.48 -11.21 8.15
N VAL A 276 12.33 -12.31 7.40
CA VAL A 276 11.76 -12.24 6.04
C VAL A 276 10.27 -11.89 6.05
N ILE A 277 9.50 -12.36 7.05
CA ILE A 277 8.11 -11.93 7.23
C ILE A 277 8.05 -10.43 7.50
N GLY A 278 8.84 -9.94 8.44
CA GLY A 278 8.88 -8.51 8.77
C GLY A 278 9.30 -7.64 7.57
N ALA A 279 10.30 -8.09 6.81
CA ALA A 279 10.75 -7.40 5.60
C ALA A 279 9.67 -7.37 4.50
N ALA A 280 9.02 -8.51 4.24
CA ALA A 280 7.95 -8.61 3.25
C ALA A 280 6.72 -7.77 3.65
N GLU A 281 6.34 -7.74 4.93
CA GLU A 281 5.25 -6.88 5.41
C GLU A 281 5.62 -5.40 5.36
N THR A 282 6.87 -5.04 5.67
CA THR A 282 7.33 -3.64 5.58
C THR A 282 7.42 -3.17 4.14
N SER A 283 7.61 -4.08 3.18
CA SER A 283 7.78 -3.72 1.76
C SER A 283 6.60 -3.00 1.12
N VAL A 284 5.38 -3.20 1.64
CA VAL A 284 4.17 -2.51 1.13
C VAL A 284 4.25 -1.00 1.31
N LYS A 285 5.18 -0.56 2.17
CA LYS A 285 5.47 0.85 2.41
C LYS A 285 6.31 1.54 1.32
N ALA A 286 6.85 0.77 0.39
CA ALA A 286 7.63 1.34 -0.70
C ALA A 286 6.71 2.10 -1.67
N HIS A 287 7.18 3.26 -2.16
CA HIS A 287 6.45 4.07 -3.15
C HIS A 287 6.20 3.31 -4.47
N ALA A 288 7.08 2.36 -4.76
CA ALA A 288 7.00 1.46 -5.90
C ALA A 288 7.86 0.21 -5.66
N ILE A 289 7.53 -0.88 -6.35
CA ILE A 289 8.39 -2.05 -6.45
C ILE A 289 8.70 -2.36 -7.92
N ALA A 290 9.98 -2.51 -8.22
CA ALA A 290 10.45 -3.10 -9.47
C ALA A 290 10.97 -4.52 -9.19
N LEU A 291 10.67 -5.46 -10.06
CA LEU A 291 11.09 -6.85 -9.92
C LEU A 291 12.05 -7.23 -11.06
N HIS A 292 13.02 -8.07 -10.75
CA HIS A 292 13.98 -8.58 -11.73
C HIS A 292 13.37 -9.66 -12.62
N THR A 293 12.27 -9.35 -13.31
CA THR A 293 11.54 -10.23 -14.23
C THR A 293 11.07 -9.47 -15.47
N PHE A 294 10.33 -10.10 -16.38
CA PHE A 294 9.74 -9.48 -17.57
C PHE A 294 8.30 -9.94 -17.79
N ASP A 295 7.46 -9.06 -18.34
CA ASP A 295 6.00 -9.24 -18.44
C ASP A 295 5.56 -10.60 -19.01
N ALA A 296 6.24 -11.08 -20.06
CA ALA A 296 5.86 -12.33 -20.72
C ALA A 296 6.12 -13.59 -19.88
N LEU A 297 6.97 -13.52 -18.84
CA LEU A 297 7.35 -14.68 -18.04
C LEU A 297 6.31 -15.01 -16.96
N GLU A 298 5.73 -13.99 -16.33
CA GLU A 298 4.90 -14.13 -15.13
C GLU A 298 3.69 -13.16 -15.10
N PRO A 299 2.88 -13.05 -16.18
CA PRO A 299 1.86 -12.01 -16.29
C PRO A 299 0.80 -12.10 -15.18
N GLU A 300 0.31 -13.30 -14.86
CA GLU A 300 -0.72 -13.49 -13.82
C GLU A 300 -0.21 -13.09 -12.42
N VAL A 301 1.06 -13.38 -12.12
CA VAL A 301 1.66 -13.05 -10.82
C VAL A 301 1.94 -11.55 -10.72
N LEU A 302 2.36 -10.91 -11.81
CA LEU A 302 2.54 -9.45 -11.86
C LEU A 302 1.20 -8.71 -11.67
N ASP A 303 0.10 -9.24 -12.23
CA ASP A 303 -1.24 -8.73 -11.96
C ASP A 303 -1.62 -8.92 -10.49
N GLY A 304 -1.31 -10.08 -9.92
CA GLY A 304 -1.49 -10.36 -8.48
C GLY A 304 -0.72 -9.38 -7.59
N LEU A 305 0.56 -9.13 -7.89
CA LEU A 305 1.39 -8.15 -7.16
C LEU A 305 0.86 -6.72 -7.32
N SER A 306 0.24 -6.38 -8.44
CA SER A 306 -0.38 -5.06 -8.68
C SER A 306 -1.64 -4.82 -7.83
N THR A 307 -2.17 -5.86 -7.17
CA THR A 307 -3.21 -5.71 -6.14
C THR A 307 -2.63 -5.43 -4.75
N ILE A 308 -1.33 -5.68 -4.55
CA ILE A 308 -0.62 -5.54 -3.26
C ILE A 308 0.18 -4.24 -3.24
N PHE A 309 0.83 -3.88 -4.34
CA PHE A 309 1.70 -2.70 -4.45
C PHE A 309 1.05 -1.63 -5.34
N PRO A 310 1.21 -0.34 -5.00
CA PRO A 310 0.62 0.77 -5.75
C PRO A 310 1.20 0.89 -7.17
N ARG A 311 2.49 0.56 -7.35
CA ARG A 311 3.19 0.57 -8.62
C ARG A 311 4.12 -0.62 -8.71
N VAL A 312 3.92 -1.46 -9.73
CA VAL A 312 4.72 -2.65 -10.02
C VAL A 312 5.37 -2.49 -11.38
N TYR A 313 6.67 -2.77 -11.47
CA TYR A 313 7.43 -2.76 -12.72
C TYR A 313 8.17 -4.08 -12.90
N SER A 314 8.10 -4.67 -14.08
CA SER A 314 9.01 -5.76 -14.47
C SER A 314 10.22 -5.15 -15.18
N ILE A 315 11.40 -5.24 -14.57
CA ILE A 315 12.64 -4.66 -15.10
C ILE A 315 13.74 -5.72 -15.07
N GLY A 316 13.68 -6.62 -16.05
CA GLY A 316 14.66 -7.65 -16.29
C GLY A 316 14.55 -8.19 -17.72
N PRO A 317 15.47 -9.03 -18.18
CA PRO A 317 16.71 -9.39 -17.53
C PRO A 317 17.75 -8.27 -17.59
N LEU A 318 18.31 -7.89 -16.43
CA LEU A 318 19.23 -6.76 -16.31
C LEU A 318 20.46 -6.85 -17.21
N GLN A 319 21.01 -8.05 -17.43
CA GLN A 319 22.19 -8.21 -18.27
C GLN A 319 21.89 -7.91 -19.75
N LEU A 320 20.72 -8.30 -20.26
CA LEU A 320 20.33 -7.97 -21.63
C LEU A 320 20.07 -6.47 -21.82
N LEU A 321 19.55 -5.80 -20.79
CA LEU A 321 19.45 -4.33 -20.77
C LEU A 321 20.84 -3.67 -20.77
N LEU A 322 21.78 -4.17 -19.97
CA LEU A 322 23.17 -3.67 -19.92
C LEU A 322 23.94 -3.94 -21.22
N ASN A 323 23.64 -5.02 -21.94
CA ASN A 323 24.31 -5.30 -23.22
C ASN A 323 23.97 -4.27 -24.31
N GLN A 324 22.91 -3.46 -24.11
CA GLN A 324 22.48 -2.43 -25.05
C GLN A 324 23.11 -1.06 -24.81
N ILE A 325 23.81 -0.87 -23.69
CA ILE A 325 24.39 0.44 -23.33
C ILE A 325 25.83 0.55 -23.80
N GLU A 326 26.22 1.73 -24.28
CA GLU A 326 27.61 2.02 -24.65
C GLU A 326 28.51 2.00 -23.41
N ASP A 327 29.69 1.41 -23.54
CA ASP A 327 30.65 1.30 -22.44
C ASP A 327 31.28 2.66 -22.13
N ASN A 328 30.83 3.27 -21.05
CA ASN A 328 31.29 4.55 -20.52
C ASN A 328 32.13 4.39 -19.24
N GLY A 329 32.78 3.24 -19.06
CA GLY A 329 33.56 2.90 -17.86
C GLY A 329 32.79 2.03 -16.87
N LEU A 330 31.46 1.89 -17.02
CA LEU A 330 30.62 1.03 -16.18
C LEU A 330 31.01 -0.46 -16.20
N LYS A 331 31.70 -0.94 -17.25
CA LYS A 331 32.21 -2.33 -17.27
C LYS A 331 33.35 -2.59 -16.29
N SER A 332 34.06 -1.54 -15.83
CA SER A 332 35.12 -1.67 -14.84
C SER A 332 34.60 -1.99 -13.43
N ILE A 333 33.36 -1.63 -13.14
CA ILE A 333 32.71 -1.96 -11.86
C ILE A 333 32.37 -3.46 -11.85
N GLY A 334 33.12 -4.25 -11.10
CA GLY A 334 32.80 -5.65 -10.85
C GLY A 334 31.57 -5.81 -9.95
N TYR A 335 30.98 -7.01 -9.94
CA TYR A 335 29.84 -7.33 -9.07
C TYR A 335 29.96 -8.69 -8.38
N ASN A 336 31.15 -9.29 -8.37
CA ASN A 336 31.39 -10.59 -7.73
C ASN A 336 32.22 -10.45 -6.47
N LEU A 337 31.74 -11.01 -5.35
CA LEU A 337 32.50 -11.15 -4.10
C LEU A 337 33.55 -12.26 -4.16
N TRP A 338 33.45 -13.14 -5.17
CA TRP A 338 34.38 -14.23 -5.42
C TRP A 338 35.28 -13.89 -6.60
N LYS A 339 36.56 -14.26 -6.50
CA LYS A 339 37.51 -14.08 -7.60
C LYS A 339 37.18 -15.04 -8.73
N GLU A 340 36.91 -14.50 -9.90
CA GLU A 340 36.60 -15.29 -11.10
C GLU A 340 37.86 -15.92 -11.69
N ASP A 341 37.77 -17.21 -12.00
CA ASP A 341 38.72 -17.91 -12.83
C ASP A 341 38.22 -17.95 -14.28
N ARG A 342 38.85 -17.14 -15.13
CA ARG A 342 38.50 -17.05 -16.56
C ARG A 342 39.14 -18.14 -17.41
N SER A 343 40.05 -18.95 -16.87
CA SER A 343 40.66 -20.05 -17.61
C SER A 343 39.65 -21.15 -17.96
N CYS A 344 38.52 -21.18 -17.24
CA CYS A 344 37.39 -22.05 -17.55
C CYS A 344 36.81 -21.79 -18.95
N LEU A 345 36.83 -20.54 -19.44
CA LEU A 345 36.37 -20.19 -20.79
C LEU A 345 37.28 -20.79 -21.86
N GLN A 346 38.60 -20.76 -21.65
CA GLN A 346 39.56 -21.39 -22.55
C GLN A 346 39.39 -22.91 -22.59
N TRP A 347 39.03 -23.52 -21.45
CA TRP A 347 38.69 -24.93 -21.42
C TRP A 347 37.40 -25.22 -22.19
N LEU A 348 36.37 -24.38 -22.06
CA LEU A 348 35.13 -24.51 -22.82
C LEU A 348 35.33 -24.36 -24.34
N ASP A 349 36.26 -23.50 -24.79
CA ASP A 349 36.63 -23.37 -26.21
C ASP A 349 37.13 -24.69 -26.83
N THR A 350 37.61 -25.63 -26.00
CA THR A 350 38.07 -26.95 -26.46
C THR A 350 36.96 -27.98 -26.61
N LYS A 351 35.72 -27.66 -26.21
CA LYS A 351 34.60 -28.60 -26.14
C LYS A 351 33.63 -28.41 -27.30
N ASN A 352 32.93 -29.48 -27.66
CA ASN A 352 31.90 -29.42 -28.68
C ASN A 352 30.70 -28.59 -28.19
N PRO A 353 29.92 -27.97 -29.10
CA PRO A 353 28.68 -27.30 -28.72
C PRO A 353 27.75 -28.22 -27.93
N LYS A 354 27.07 -27.67 -26.92
CA LYS A 354 26.10 -28.36 -26.06
C LYS A 354 26.61 -29.68 -25.44
N SER A 355 27.90 -29.79 -25.16
CA SER A 355 28.52 -31.02 -24.63
C SER A 355 28.94 -30.93 -23.16
N VAL A 356 28.77 -29.76 -22.54
CA VAL A 356 29.18 -29.49 -21.16
C VAL A 356 27.97 -29.19 -20.29
N VAL A 357 27.90 -29.83 -19.13
CA VAL A 357 27.00 -29.43 -18.03
C VAL A 357 27.74 -28.44 -17.14
N TYR A 358 27.18 -27.25 -16.98
CA TYR A 358 27.64 -26.33 -15.96
C TYR A 358 27.01 -26.70 -14.62
N VAL A 359 27.78 -26.65 -13.52
CA VAL A 359 27.32 -27.02 -12.18
C VAL A 359 27.66 -25.89 -11.20
N ASN A 360 26.63 -25.25 -10.64
CA ASN A 360 26.80 -24.24 -9.61
C ASN A 360 25.58 -24.15 -8.68
N PHE A 361 25.83 -24.29 -7.38
CA PHE A 361 24.79 -24.21 -6.33
C PHE A 361 24.70 -22.83 -5.66
N GLY A 362 25.29 -21.80 -6.29
CA GLY A 362 25.19 -20.43 -5.83
C GLY A 362 26.22 -20.08 -4.76
N SER A 363 25.99 -18.94 -4.09
CA SER A 363 26.99 -18.27 -3.25
C SER A 363 26.82 -18.49 -1.73
N ILE A 364 25.81 -19.25 -1.33
CA ILE A 364 25.43 -19.44 0.08
C ILE A 364 24.94 -20.85 0.40
N THR A 365 24.47 -21.60 -0.60
CA THR A 365 24.13 -23.01 -0.41
C THR A 365 25.34 -23.78 0.11
N VAL A 366 25.08 -24.67 1.06
CA VAL A 366 26.04 -25.60 1.63
C VAL A 366 25.49 -27.01 1.50
N MET A 367 26.37 -28.00 1.44
CA MET A 367 26.02 -29.42 1.40
C MET A 367 26.85 -30.20 2.41
N THR A 368 26.45 -31.45 2.65
CA THR A 368 27.24 -32.41 3.42
C THR A 368 28.35 -33.02 2.55
N ALA A 369 29.37 -33.59 3.18
CA ALA A 369 30.41 -34.34 2.47
C ALA A 369 29.80 -35.49 1.64
N ASP A 370 28.79 -36.19 2.18
CA ASP A 370 28.10 -37.26 1.47
C ASP A 370 27.37 -36.74 0.22
N GLN A 371 26.66 -35.62 0.33
CA GLN A 371 26.01 -34.99 -0.83
C GLN A 371 27.03 -34.57 -1.90
N LEU A 372 28.19 -34.03 -1.50
CA LEU A 372 29.29 -33.71 -2.43
C LEU A 372 29.75 -34.97 -3.17
N VAL A 373 29.93 -36.09 -2.45
CA VAL A 373 30.31 -37.38 -3.04
C VAL A 373 29.24 -37.88 -4.00
N GLU A 374 27.96 -37.81 -3.67
CA GLU A 374 26.87 -38.26 -4.55
C GLU A 374 26.80 -37.42 -5.83
N PHE A 375 26.93 -36.10 -5.75
CA PHE A 375 27.02 -35.24 -6.94
C PHE A 375 28.26 -35.55 -7.78
N ALA A 376 29.43 -35.67 -7.15
CA ALA A 376 30.68 -35.98 -7.82
C ALA A 376 30.59 -37.32 -8.57
N MET A 377 30.10 -38.35 -7.90
CA MET A 377 29.99 -39.68 -8.51
C MET A 377 28.90 -39.72 -9.59
N GLY A 378 27.79 -38.99 -9.43
CA GLY A 378 26.77 -38.90 -10.47
C GLY A 378 27.28 -38.22 -11.75
N LEU A 379 28.01 -37.11 -11.61
CA LEU A 379 28.69 -36.42 -12.72
C LEU A 379 29.80 -37.27 -13.34
N ALA A 380 30.52 -38.04 -12.54
CA ALA A 380 31.52 -38.99 -13.03
C ALA A 380 30.85 -40.13 -13.82
N ASN A 381 29.74 -40.68 -13.32
CA ASN A 381 29.05 -41.80 -13.96
C ASN A 381 28.31 -41.40 -15.25
N SER A 382 27.86 -40.15 -15.37
CA SER A 382 27.17 -39.66 -16.56
C SER A 382 28.04 -39.72 -17.83
N LYS A 383 29.37 -39.68 -17.67
CA LYS A 383 30.37 -39.58 -18.76
C LYS A 383 30.28 -38.29 -19.59
N ILE A 384 29.44 -37.34 -19.19
CA ILE A 384 29.30 -36.01 -19.81
C ILE A 384 30.42 -35.10 -19.30
N SER A 385 30.88 -34.16 -20.14
CA SER A 385 31.86 -33.16 -19.69
C SER A 385 31.17 -32.16 -18.76
N PHE A 386 31.84 -31.68 -17.73
CA PHE A 386 31.22 -30.73 -16.80
C PHE A 386 32.20 -29.67 -16.29
N LEU A 387 31.67 -28.48 -16.03
CA LEU A 387 32.37 -27.40 -15.34
C LEU A 387 31.69 -27.20 -14.00
N TRP A 388 32.42 -27.42 -12.90
CA TRP A 388 31.85 -27.38 -11.56
C TRP A 388 32.51 -26.33 -10.66
N ILE A 389 31.68 -25.47 -10.10
CA ILE A 389 32.04 -24.50 -9.08
C ILE A 389 32.03 -25.16 -7.70
N ILE A 390 33.22 -25.34 -7.12
CA ILE A 390 33.42 -25.83 -5.75
C ILE A 390 34.08 -24.71 -4.94
N ARG A 391 33.23 -23.95 -4.25
CA ARG A 391 33.65 -22.88 -3.34
C ARG A 391 34.24 -23.47 -2.04
N PRO A 392 35.21 -22.79 -1.38
CA PRO A 392 35.86 -23.31 -0.18
C PRO A 392 34.89 -23.62 0.98
N ASP A 393 33.78 -22.90 1.05
CA ASP A 393 32.72 -23.00 2.06
C ASP A 393 31.49 -23.78 1.56
N LEU A 394 31.63 -24.61 0.50
CA LEU A 394 30.51 -25.41 -0.02
C LEU A 394 30.10 -26.55 0.93
N VAL A 395 31.05 -27.11 1.68
CA VAL A 395 30.80 -28.23 2.59
C VAL A 395 30.72 -27.72 4.03
N THR A 396 29.69 -28.15 4.75
CA THR A 396 29.44 -27.68 6.13
C THR A 396 30.52 -28.21 7.08
N GLY A 397 31.31 -27.32 7.66
CA GLY A 397 32.28 -27.64 8.72
C GLY A 397 33.53 -28.41 8.28
N GLU A 398 33.67 -28.75 7.00
CA GLU A 398 34.76 -29.55 6.45
C GLU A 398 35.26 -28.95 5.13
N ALA A 399 36.49 -29.31 4.73
CA ALA A 399 36.97 -28.99 3.39
C ALA A 399 36.24 -29.83 2.35
N ALA A 400 35.98 -29.26 1.17
CA ALA A 400 35.45 -30.03 0.04
C ALA A 400 36.50 -31.03 -0.46
N VAL A 401 36.39 -32.28 -0.03
CA VAL A 401 37.27 -33.39 -0.44
C VAL A 401 36.50 -34.30 -1.40
N LEU A 402 37.00 -34.41 -2.63
CA LEU A 402 36.45 -35.29 -3.66
C LEU A 402 37.03 -36.72 -3.52
N PRO A 403 36.26 -37.76 -3.85
CA PRO A 403 36.74 -39.15 -3.85
C PRO A 403 37.97 -39.34 -4.75
N ALA A 404 38.86 -40.27 -4.42
CA ALA A 404 40.05 -40.56 -5.22
C ALA A 404 39.68 -41.02 -6.65
N GLU A 405 38.57 -41.75 -6.78
CA GLU A 405 38.01 -42.20 -8.05
C GLU A 405 37.63 -41.02 -8.97
N PHE A 406 37.33 -39.84 -8.41
CA PHE A 406 36.92 -38.67 -9.18
C PHE A 406 38.03 -38.12 -10.08
N ALA A 407 39.30 -38.50 -9.84
CA ALA A 407 40.43 -38.21 -10.72
C ALA A 407 40.24 -38.78 -12.14
N GLU A 408 39.37 -39.78 -12.34
CA GLU A 408 39.03 -40.29 -13.68
C GLU A 408 38.38 -39.23 -14.60
N THR A 409 37.91 -38.13 -14.02
CA THR A 409 37.21 -37.06 -14.75
C THR A 409 38.14 -35.98 -15.30
N GLU A 410 39.43 -35.95 -14.91
CA GLU A 410 40.36 -34.82 -15.18
C GLU A 410 40.44 -34.37 -16.65
N ASN A 411 40.22 -35.27 -17.62
CA ASN A 411 40.25 -34.95 -19.04
C ASN A 411 38.96 -34.28 -19.57
N ARG A 412 37.86 -34.36 -18.82
CA ARG A 412 36.51 -33.91 -19.19
C ARG A 412 35.82 -33.06 -18.13
N SER A 413 36.47 -32.81 -17.00
CA SER A 413 36.00 -31.89 -15.97
C SER A 413 36.86 -30.62 -15.93
N PHE A 414 36.25 -29.53 -15.49
CA PHE A 414 36.94 -28.33 -15.05
C PHE A 414 36.38 -27.90 -13.71
N ILE A 415 37.23 -27.85 -12.69
CA ILE A 415 36.83 -27.51 -11.32
C ILE A 415 37.50 -26.21 -10.96
N THR A 416 36.70 -25.25 -10.50
CA THR A 416 37.23 -23.97 -10.01
C THR A 416 36.37 -23.44 -8.87
N SER A 417 36.89 -22.46 -8.13
CA SER A 417 36.17 -21.89 -6.99
C SER A 417 35.06 -20.91 -7.40
N TRP A 418 35.22 -20.24 -8.54
CA TRP A 418 34.22 -19.31 -9.10
C TRP A 418 34.54 -18.98 -10.57
N CYS A 419 33.53 -18.61 -11.36
CA CYS A 419 33.68 -18.29 -12.78
C CYS A 419 32.80 -17.11 -13.21
N PRO A 420 33.05 -16.50 -14.39
CA PRO A 420 32.11 -15.56 -15.01
C PRO A 420 30.88 -16.30 -15.54
N GLN A 421 29.96 -16.66 -14.64
CA GLN A 421 28.83 -17.56 -14.91
C GLN A 421 28.01 -17.17 -16.17
N GLU A 422 27.75 -15.89 -16.39
CA GLU A 422 26.97 -15.45 -17.56
C GLU A 422 27.69 -15.75 -18.88
N GLU A 423 29.02 -15.60 -18.91
CA GLU A 423 29.83 -15.96 -20.07
C GLU A 423 29.88 -17.48 -20.25
N VAL A 424 29.97 -18.23 -19.15
CA VAL A 424 29.92 -19.70 -19.16
C VAL A 424 28.58 -20.19 -19.73
N LEU A 425 27.44 -19.70 -19.21
CA LEU A 425 26.12 -20.10 -19.68
C LEU A 425 25.88 -19.70 -21.15
N ASN A 426 26.38 -18.55 -21.60
CA ASN A 426 26.29 -18.14 -23.01
C ASN A 426 27.32 -18.85 -23.92
N HIS A 427 28.26 -19.61 -23.38
CA HIS A 427 29.26 -20.30 -24.17
C HIS A 427 28.61 -21.46 -24.96
N PRO A 428 28.84 -21.58 -26.27
CA PRO A 428 28.19 -22.60 -27.11
C PRO A 428 28.38 -24.04 -26.63
N ALA A 429 29.47 -24.33 -25.91
CA ALA A 429 29.75 -25.65 -25.34
C ALA A 429 28.80 -26.06 -24.21
N VAL A 430 28.19 -25.12 -23.50
CA VAL A 430 27.27 -25.44 -22.40
C VAL A 430 25.92 -25.86 -22.95
N GLY A 431 25.48 -27.06 -22.58
CA GLY A 431 24.21 -27.66 -23.04
C GLY A 431 23.16 -27.84 -21.94
N GLY A 432 23.57 -27.74 -20.68
CA GLY A 432 22.70 -27.90 -19.51
C GLY A 432 23.30 -27.30 -18.25
N PHE A 433 22.46 -27.00 -17.27
CA PHE A 433 22.86 -26.36 -16.03
C PHE A 433 22.30 -27.08 -14.78
N LEU A 434 23.18 -27.66 -13.97
CA LEU A 434 22.84 -28.20 -12.66
C LEU A 434 22.94 -27.08 -11.61
N THR A 435 21.80 -26.72 -11.01
CA THR A 435 21.65 -25.50 -10.22
C THR A 435 20.79 -25.70 -8.98
N HIS A 436 21.02 -24.86 -7.97
CA HIS A 436 20.16 -24.69 -6.80
C HIS A 436 18.85 -23.91 -7.06
N SER A 437 18.60 -23.47 -8.29
CA SER A 437 17.41 -22.68 -8.68
C SER A 437 17.28 -21.31 -8.01
N GLY A 438 18.39 -20.70 -7.60
CA GLY A 438 18.39 -19.28 -7.20
C GLY A 438 18.10 -18.36 -8.39
N TRP A 439 17.25 -17.36 -8.21
CA TRP A 439 16.68 -16.56 -9.31
C TRP A 439 17.73 -15.98 -10.28
N GLY A 440 18.80 -15.39 -9.76
CA GLY A 440 19.85 -14.80 -10.59
C GLY A 440 20.50 -15.82 -11.55
N SER A 441 20.64 -17.08 -11.12
CA SER A 441 21.17 -18.14 -11.99
C SER A 441 20.11 -18.66 -12.96
N THR A 442 18.86 -18.78 -12.51
CA THR A 442 17.71 -19.18 -13.34
C THR A 442 17.49 -18.23 -14.52
N ILE A 443 17.44 -16.91 -14.26
CA ILE A 443 17.21 -15.93 -15.33
C ILE A 443 18.40 -15.87 -16.30
N GLU A 444 19.64 -16.07 -15.83
CA GLU A 444 20.82 -16.18 -16.70
C GLU A 444 20.74 -17.40 -17.62
N SER A 445 20.24 -18.53 -17.11
CA SER A 445 20.02 -19.76 -17.90
C SER A 445 18.93 -19.55 -18.96
N LEU A 446 17.81 -18.93 -18.58
CA LEU A 446 16.72 -18.56 -19.51
C LEU A 446 17.24 -17.63 -20.63
N CYS A 447 18.06 -16.63 -20.28
CA CYS A 447 18.66 -15.72 -21.26
C CYS A 447 19.71 -16.41 -22.15
N ALA A 448 20.38 -17.43 -21.65
CA ALA A 448 21.35 -18.21 -22.42
C ALA A 448 20.66 -19.22 -23.34
N GLY A 449 19.44 -19.65 -23.01
CA GLY A 449 18.72 -20.74 -23.69
C GLY A 449 19.21 -22.11 -23.23
N VAL A 450 19.57 -22.24 -21.95
CA VAL A 450 20.13 -23.46 -21.35
C VAL A 450 19.10 -24.07 -20.39
N PRO A 451 18.70 -25.33 -20.57
CA PRO A 451 17.80 -26.02 -19.64
C PRO A 451 18.53 -26.44 -18.36
N MET A 452 17.76 -26.71 -17.31
CA MET A 452 18.27 -26.87 -15.96
C MET A 452 17.92 -28.24 -15.35
N VAL A 453 18.81 -28.71 -14.48
CA VAL A 453 18.48 -29.68 -13.44
C VAL A 453 18.56 -28.94 -12.10
N CYS A 454 17.47 -28.97 -11.36
CA CYS A 454 17.17 -28.12 -10.22
C CYS A 454 17.31 -28.91 -8.92
N TRP A 455 18.09 -28.41 -7.96
CA TRP A 455 18.20 -28.94 -6.60
C TRP A 455 17.94 -27.82 -5.58
N PRO A 456 16.67 -27.44 -5.36
CA PRO A 456 16.33 -26.33 -4.47
C PRO A 456 16.68 -26.67 -3.01
N PHE A 457 17.17 -25.67 -2.25
CA PHE A 457 17.59 -25.86 -0.85
C PHE A 457 16.80 -24.99 0.13
N PHE A 458 16.69 -23.67 -0.12
CA PHE A 458 16.01 -22.73 0.79
C PHE A 458 15.47 -21.48 0.07
N ALA A 459 14.81 -20.58 0.81
CA ALA A 459 14.26 -19.32 0.28
C ALA A 459 13.33 -19.55 -0.95
N ASP A 460 13.46 -18.73 -1.99
CA ASP A 460 12.65 -18.77 -3.22
C ASP A 460 12.94 -19.97 -4.13
N GLN A 461 13.95 -20.77 -3.83
CA GLN A 461 14.47 -21.80 -4.74
C GLN A 461 13.43 -22.88 -5.06
N ALA A 462 12.63 -23.29 -4.06
CA ALA A 462 11.56 -24.28 -4.28
C ALA A 462 10.49 -23.73 -5.25
N MET A 463 10.10 -22.47 -5.10
CA MET A 463 9.17 -21.80 -6.00
C MET A 463 9.73 -21.70 -7.43
N ASN A 464 11.00 -21.27 -7.55
CA ASN A 464 11.69 -21.18 -8.84
C ASN A 464 11.81 -22.54 -9.51
N CYS A 465 12.09 -23.60 -8.75
CA CYS A 465 12.16 -24.97 -9.24
C CYS A 465 10.80 -25.40 -9.80
N ARG A 466 9.72 -25.22 -9.03
CA ARG A 466 8.34 -25.52 -9.46
C ARG A 466 7.99 -24.82 -10.77
N TYR A 467 8.25 -23.52 -10.88
CA TYR A 467 7.98 -22.77 -12.11
C TYR A 467 8.87 -23.24 -13.28
N SER A 468 10.15 -23.50 -13.04
CA SER A 468 11.07 -24.01 -14.07
C SER A 468 10.61 -25.35 -14.63
N CYS A 469 10.14 -26.26 -13.77
CA CYS A 469 9.71 -27.59 -14.16
C CYS A 469 8.31 -27.58 -14.81
N ASN A 470 7.36 -26.82 -14.26
CA ASN A 470 5.95 -26.99 -14.60
C ASN A 470 5.35 -25.90 -15.47
N GLU A 471 5.80 -24.65 -15.33
CA GLU A 471 5.22 -23.51 -16.05
C GLU A 471 6.09 -23.15 -17.26
N TRP A 472 7.41 -23.08 -17.06
CA TRP A 472 8.35 -22.69 -18.10
C TRP A 472 8.83 -23.88 -18.93
N GLY A 473 8.81 -25.11 -18.37
CA GLY A 473 9.20 -26.34 -19.06
C GLY A 473 10.68 -26.37 -19.45
N VAL A 474 11.54 -25.90 -18.56
CA VAL A 474 13.01 -25.81 -18.77
C VAL A 474 13.81 -26.46 -17.65
N GLY A 475 13.15 -27.19 -16.74
CA GLY A 475 13.77 -27.74 -15.54
C GLY A 475 13.33 -29.16 -15.23
N MET A 476 14.23 -29.94 -14.64
CA MET A 476 13.92 -31.20 -13.94
C MET A 476 14.39 -31.13 -12.50
N GLU A 477 13.60 -31.63 -11.55
CA GLU A 477 13.90 -31.56 -10.11
C GLU A 477 14.70 -32.79 -9.63
N ILE A 478 15.74 -32.55 -8.83
CA ILE A 478 16.49 -33.56 -8.07
C ILE A 478 15.86 -33.72 -6.68
N ASP A 479 15.71 -34.97 -6.25
CA ASP A 479 15.29 -35.31 -4.90
C ASP A 479 16.25 -34.74 -3.82
N ASN A 480 15.69 -34.21 -2.73
CA ASN A 480 16.46 -33.66 -1.62
C ASN A 480 17.48 -34.65 -1.01
N ASN A 481 17.15 -35.94 -0.99
CA ASN A 481 18.08 -37.02 -0.65
C ASN A 481 18.84 -37.45 -1.91
N VAL A 482 19.73 -36.57 -2.37
CA VAL A 482 20.51 -36.77 -3.59
C VAL A 482 21.22 -38.14 -3.58
N LYS A 483 21.13 -38.82 -4.72
CA LYS A 483 21.84 -40.06 -5.03
C LYS A 483 22.53 -39.93 -6.38
N ARG A 484 23.74 -40.48 -6.49
CA ARG A 484 24.55 -40.46 -7.71
C ARG A 484 23.81 -41.03 -8.91
N GLU A 485 22.97 -42.05 -8.72
CA GLU A 485 22.18 -42.65 -9.81
C GLU A 485 21.13 -41.67 -10.34
N GLY A 486 20.51 -40.90 -9.45
CA GLY A 486 19.55 -39.86 -9.83
C GLY A 486 20.24 -38.70 -10.56
N VAL A 487 21.38 -38.24 -10.04
CA VAL A 487 22.19 -37.20 -10.69
C VAL A 487 22.66 -37.67 -12.07
N GLU A 488 23.18 -38.89 -12.19
CA GLU A 488 23.60 -39.49 -13.46
C GLU A 488 22.44 -39.53 -14.48
N MET A 489 21.29 -40.05 -14.04
CA MET A 489 20.11 -40.20 -14.89
C MET A 489 19.61 -38.86 -15.41
N LEU A 490 19.43 -37.88 -14.52
CA LEU A 490 18.91 -36.56 -14.89
C LEU A 490 19.90 -35.77 -15.74
N VAL A 491 21.21 -35.90 -15.48
CA VAL A 491 22.25 -35.29 -16.33
C VAL A 491 22.24 -35.90 -17.74
N LYS A 492 22.08 -37.22 -17.84
CA LYS A 492 21.96 -37.89 -19.16
C LYS A 492 20.67 -37.49 -19.87
N GLU A 493 19.53 -37.50 -19.18
CA GLU A 493 18.26 -37.09 -19.79
C GLU A 493 18.31 -35.64 -20.28
N LEU A 494 18.85 -34.72 -19.46
CA LEU A 494 19.00 -33.32 -19.83
C LEU A 494 19.82 -33.15 -21.11
N MET A 495 20.90 -33.91 -21.27
CA MET A 495 21.89 -33.68 -22.33
C MET A 495 21.67 -34.51 -23.59
N GLU A 496 21.15 -35.73 -23.44
CA GLU A 496 21.06 -36.74 -24.50
C GLU A 496 19.63 -37.26 -24.71
N GLY A 497 18.71 -37.02 -23.78
CA GLY A 497 17.33 -37.50 -23.81
C GLY A 497 16.37 -36.60 -24.58
N ASP A 498 15.18 -37.16 -24.89
CA ASP A 498 14.13 -36.48 -25.62
C ASP A 498 13.53 -35.33 -24.78
N GLU A 499 13.35 -35.52 -23.47
CA GLU A 499 12.87 -34.46 -22.56
C GLU A 499 13.87 -33.31 -22.48
N GLY A 500 15.17 -33.64 -22.47
CA GLY A 500 16.28 -32.68 -22.59
C GLY A 500 16.21 -31.82 -23.86
N GLU A 501 15.85 -32.40 -25.00
CA GLU A 501 15.71 -31.67 -26.27
C GLU A 501 14.48 -30.77 -26.27
N GLU A 502 13.33 -31.25 -25.78
CA GLU A 502 12.12 -30.43 -25.62
C GLU A 502 12.37 -29.22 -24.71
N MET A 503 13.06 -29.43 -23.58
CA MET A 503 13.44 -28.34 -22.67
C MET A 503 14.40 -27.34 -23.34
N ARG A 504 15.30 -27.78 -24.23
CA ARG A 504 16.16 -26.86 -25.00
C ARG A 504 15.36 -25.99 -25.95
N GLU A 505 14.36 -26.55 -26.64
CA GLU A 505 13.48 -25.77 -27.52
C GLU A 505 12.72 -24.70 -26.72
N LYS A 506 12.16 -25.10 -25.57
CA LYS A 506 11.52 -24.19 -24.60
C LYS A 506 12.48 -23.12 -24.08
N ALA A 507 13.70 -23.48 -23.70
CA ALA A 507 14.69 -22.53 -23.21
C ALA A 507 15.07 -21.50 -24.29
N MET A 508 15.17 -21.93 -25.56
CA MET A 508 15.40 -21.02 -26.69
C MET A 508 14.21 -20.10 -26.97
N GLU A 509 12.97 -20.55 -26.76
CA GLU A 509 11.78 -19.70 -26.81
C GLU A 509 11.85 -18.61 -25.73
N TRP A 510 12.13 -18.99 -24.48
CA TRP A 510 12.29 -18.03 -23.38
C TRP A 510 13.43 -17.04 -23.60
N LYS A 511 14.56 -17.51 -24.15
CA LYS A 511 15.65 -16.64 -24.57
C LYS A 511 15.19 -15.57 -25.55
N ARG A 512 14.44 -15.96 -26.59
CA ARG A 512 13.91 -15.02 -27.59
C ARG A 512 12.97 -14.00 -26.95
N LEU A 513 12.07 -14.43 -26.06
CA LEU A 513 11.14 -13.55 -25.34
C LEU A 513 11.88 -12.59 -24.39
N ALA A 514 12.92 -13.06 -23.71
CA ALA A 514 13.79 -12.24 -22.88
C ALA A 514 14.54 -11.17 -23.69
N GLU A 515 15.07 -11.53 -24.86
CA GLU A 515 15.70 -10.59 -25.80
C GLU A 515 14.69 -9.55 -26.34
N GLU A 516 13.47 -9.98 -26.66
CA GLU A 516 12.39 -9.10 -27.10
C GLU A 516 11.98 -8.10 -26.01
N ALA A 517 11.78 -8.59 -24.77
CA ALA A 517 11.42 -7.76 -23.63
C ALA A 517 12.53 -6.76 -23.26
N ALA A 518 13.79 -7.17 -23.34
CA ALA A 518 14.92 -6.30 -23.07
C ALA A 518 15.19 -5.30 -24.19
N GLY A 519 14.85 -5.59 -25.45
CA GLY A 519 15.21 -4.76 -26.60
C GLY A 519 14.78 -3.28 -26.50
N PRO A 520 15.22 -2.39 -27.41
CA PRO A 520 15.04 -0.94 -27.27
C PRO A 520 13.58 -0.44 -27.19
N LYS A 521 12.62 -1.29 -27.55
CA LYS A 521 11.17 -1.04 -27.44
C LYS A 521 10.45 -2.19 -26.72
N GLY A 522 11.21 -3.06 -26.06
CA GLY A 522 10.68 -4.16 -25.28
C GLY A 522 10.07 -3.67 -23.98
N THR A 523 9.21 -4.48 -23.40
CA THR A 523 8.45 -4.15 -22.20
C THR A 523 9.35 -3.76 -21.02
N SER A 524 10.47 -4.46 -20.81
CA SER A 524 11.40 -4.15 -19.72
C SER A 524 12.14 -2.82 -19.92
N SER A 525 12.50 -2.48 -21.16
CA SER A 525 13.07 -1.16 -21.49
C SER A 525 12.05 -0.05 -21.26
N ILE A 526 10.80 -0.26 -21.67
CA ILE A 526 9.70 0.68 -21.45
C ILE A 526 9.42 0.84 -19.95
N ASN A 527 9.38 -0.26 -19.20
CA ASN A 527 9.16 -0.25 -17.76
C ASN A 527 10.30 0.43 -17.00
N LEU A 528 11.56 0.29 -17.45
CA LEU A 528 12.68 1.06 -16.92
C LEU A 528 12.53 2.55 -17.16
N ASP A 529 12.17 2.97 -18.38
CA ASP A 529 11.94 4.39 -18.70
C ASP A 529 10.76 4.96 -17.91
N LYS A 530 9.70 4.17 -17.78
CA LYS A 530 8.51 4.51 -17.01
C LYS A 530 8.85 4.65 -15.51
N PHE A 531 9.57 3.68 -14.95
CA PHE A 531 10.09 3.74 -13.57
C PHE A 531 10.91 5.01 -13.37
N ILE A 532 11.79 5.35 -14.31
CA ILE A 532 12.62 6.55 -14.15
C ILE A 532 11.79 7.83 -14.22
N HIS A 533 10.87 7.91 -15.19
CA HIS A 533 10.04 9.09 -15.36
C HIS A 533 9.08 9.31 -14.19
N GLU A 534 8.38 8.26 -13.76
CA GLU A 534 7.36 8.34 -12.71
C GLU A 534 7.95 8.46 -11.30
N ILE A 535 9.21 8.06 -11.10
CA ILE A 535 9.89 8.17 -9.79
C ILE A 535 10.80 9.41 -9.73
N PHE A 536 11.48 9.78 -10.82
CA PHE A 536 12.52 10.82 -10.78
C PHE A 536 12.23 12.06 -11.65
N ALA A 537 11.31 12.04 -12.62
CA ALA A 537 11.02 13.21 -13.46
C ALA A 537 9.95 14.16 -12.86
N GLU A 538 9.07 13.68 -11.97
CA GLU A 538 8.15 14.54 -11.20
C GLU A 538 8.87 15.43 -10.16
N GLN A 539 10.14 15.12 -9.84
CA GLN A 539 10.95 15.91 -8.90
C GLN A 539 11.66 17.12 -9.54
N ASP A 540 11.78 17.18 -10.88
CA ASP A 540 12.46 18.29 -11.60
C ASP A 540 11.53 19.48 -11.91
N SER A 541 10.22 19.25 -12.03
CA SER A 541 9.22 20.32 -12.20
C SER A 541 9.02 21.16 -10.92
N LEU A 542 9.31 20.58 -9.75
CA LEU A 542 9.30 21.24 -8.44
C LEU A 542 10.59 22.04 -8.15
N ARG A 543 11.72 21.72 -8.79
CA ARG A 543 13.02 22.39 -8.55
C ARG A 543 13.27 23.62 -9.43
N MET A 544 12.57 23.78 -10.56
CA MET A 544 12.77 24.93 -11.47
C MET A 544 11.93 26.18 -11.13
N SER A 545 11.14 26.19 -10.07
CA SER A 545 10.28 27.33 -9.70
C SER A 545 10.94 28.36 -8.75
N THR A 546 12.21 28.17 -8.37
CA THR A 546 12.92 29.08 -7.46
C THR A 546 14.22 29.63 -8.07
N VAL A 547 14.13 30.78 -8.76
CA VAL A 547 14.95 32.02 -8.62
C VAL A 547 14.84 32.88 -9.91
N PRO A 548 14.67 34.22 -9.80
CA PRO A 548 13.97 35.03 -10.78
C PRO A 548 14.91 35.74 -11.79
N LYS A 549 14.40 36.09 -12.99
CA LYS A 549 14.31 37.51 -13.45
C LYS A 549 13.86 37.72 -14.91
N LEU A 550 12.93 38.69 -15.00
CA LEU A 550 12.79 39.78 -15.97
C LEU A 550 12.57 39.45 -17.46
N GLY A 551 11.30 39.58 -17.86
CA GLY A 551 10.98 39.68 -19.28
C GLY A 551 9.52 39.93 -19.65
N ARG A 552 8.68 40.53 -18.79
CA ARG A 552 7.51 41.31 -19.22
C ARG A 552 6.89 42.03 -18.03
N GLU A 553 7.28 43.30 -17.87
CA GLU A 553 6.52 44.32 -17.16
C GLU A 553 5.18 44.53 -17.86
N LYS A 554 4.24 43.63 -17.61
CA LYS A 554 2.79 43.84 -17.69
C LYS A 554 1.96 42.68 -17.12
N GLU A 555 2.49 41.98 -16.13
CA GLU A 555 1.72 41.17 -15.16
C GLU A 555 2.28 41.48 -13.76
N ARG A 556 2.28 42.77 -13.41
CA ARG A 556 2.30 43.23 -12.02
C ARG A 556 0.86 43.51 -11.65
N GLU A 557 0.18 42.47 -11.17
CA GLU A 557 -0.97 42.44 -10.26
C GLU A 557 -1.68 41.09 -10.39
N MET A 558 -1.13 40.05 -9.75
CA MET A 558 -1.86 38.92 -9.15
C MET A 558 -0.85 38.12 -8.30
N GLY A 559 -1.18 37.89 -7.02
CA GLY A 559 -0.26 37.53 -5.94
C GLY A 559 0.17 36.05 -5.86
N SER A 560 1.08 35.77 -4.93
CA SER A 560 1.59 34.44 -4.55
C SER A 560 0.48 33.39 -4.38
N ILE A 561 0.59 32.22 -5.01
CA ILE A 561 -0.29 31.09 -4.66
C ILE A 561 0.30 30.43 -3.40
N SER A 562 -0.27 30.76 -2.25
CA SER A 562 -0.02 30.08 -0.97
C SER A 562 -0.58 28.66 -0.98
N LYS A 563 0.03 27.74 -0.19
CA LYS A 563 -0.55 26.41 0.09
C LYS A 563 -2.03 26.58 0.52
N PRO A 564 -3.01 25.91 -0.13
CA PRO A 564 -4.42 26.06 0.23
C PRO A 564 -4.64 25.73 1.71
N HIS A 565 -5.23 26.67 2.44
CA HIS A 565 -5.50 26.54 3.86
C HIS A 565 -7.00 26.36 4.10
N VAL A 566 -7.34 25.20 4.61
CA VAL A 566 -8.71 24.80 4.92
C VAL A 566 -8.99 24.89 6.40
N VAL A 567 -10.11 25.52 6.74
CA VAL A 567 -10.68 25.48 8.08
C VAL A 567 -11.72 24.36 8.14
N VAL A 568 -11.48 23.36 8.98
CA VAL A 568 -12.35 22.20 9.16
C VAL A 568 -13.18 22.40 10.42
N ILE A 569 -14.51 22.42 10.29
CA ILE A 569 -15.45 22.58 11.43
C ILE A 569 -16.43 21.40 11.52
N PRO A 570 -16.31 20.53 12.54
CA PRO A 570 -17.24 19.44 12.79
C PRO A 570 -18.48 19.88 13.57
N CYS A 571 -19.55 19.09 13.52
CA CYS A 571 -20.56 19.09 14.58
C CYS A 571 -19.88 18.59 15.89
N PRO A 572 -20.07 19.24 17.05
CA PRO A 572 -19.33 18.97 18.28
C PRO A 572 -19.76 17.69 19.04
N LEU A 573 -20.01 16.61 18.30
CA LEU A 573 -20.36 15.29 18.81
C LEU A 573 -19.27 14.27 18.44
N GLN A 574 -19.01 13.30 19.32
CA GLN A 574 -17.92 12.30 19.19
C GLN A 574 -17.83 11.68 17.78
N GLY A 575 -18.94 11.15 17.25
CA GLY A 575 -18.94 10.51 15.93
C GLY A 575 -18.57 11.47 14.79
N HIS A 576 -19.06 12.70 14.87
CA HIS A 576 -18.79 13.75 13.89
C HIS A 576 -17.34 14.24 13.96
N ILE A 577 -16.83 14.51 15.17
CA ILE A 577 -15.44 14.91 15.40
C ILE A 577 -14.49 13.81 14.91
N LYS A 578 -14.76 12.55 15.23
CA LYS A 578 -13.96 11.41 14.76
C LYS A 578 -13.88 11.37 13.25
N THR A 579 -15.03 11.40 12.56
CA THR A 579 -15.08 11.35 11.10
C THR A 579 -14.40 12.56 10.45
N MET A 580 -14.65 13.77 10.96
CA MET A 580 -14.06 14.99 10.40
C MET A 580 -12.55 15.09 10.68
N LEU A 581 -12.05 14.58 11.82
CA LEU A 581 -10.60 14.48 12.07
C LEU A 581 -9.95 13.50 11.10
N LYS A 582 -10.58 12.34 10.88
CA LYS A 582 -10.09 11.38 9.88
C LYS A 582 -10.02 11.98 8.49
N PHE A 583 -11.05 12.72 8.10
CA PHE A 583 -11.07 13.41 6.82
C PHE A 583 -10.02 14.54 6.76
N ALA A 584 -9.86 15.33 7.83
CA ALA A 584 -8.84 16.37 7.91
C ALA A 584 -7.42 15.80 7.78
N LYS A 585 -7.15 14.62 8.34
CA LYS A 585 -5.88 13.91 8.17
C LYS A 585 -5.63 13.53 6.71
N LEU A 586 -6.66 13.06 5.98
CA LEU A 586 -6.56 12.81 4.54
C LEU A 586 -6.30 14.08 3.73
N LEU A 587 -6.98 15.18 4.05
CA LEU A 587 -6.75 16.47 3.39
C LEU A 587 -5.32 16.97 3.64
N HIS A 588 -4.84 16.86 4.88
CA HIS A 588 -3.47 17.23 5.24
C HIS A 588 -2.44 16.40 4.48
N TYR A 589 -2.62 15.08 4.45
CA TYR A 589 -1.79 14.15 3.70
C TYR A 589 -1.73 14.51 2.20
N LYS A 590 -2.84 15.01 1.64
CA LYS A 590 -2.92 15.49 0.25
C LYS A 590 -2.36 16.90 0.04
N GLY A 591 -1.65 17.44 1.04
CA GLY A 591 -0.90 18.68 0.92
C GLY A 591 -1.69 19.94 1.26
N LEU A 592 -2.82 19.85 1.96
CA LEU A 592 -3.57 21.02 2.42
C LEU A 592 -3.08 21.45 3.81
N HIS A 593 -3.06 22.76 4.06
CA HIS A 593 -2.86 23.28 5.41
C HIS A 593 -4.19 23.23 6.15
N ILE A 594 -4.21 22.65 7.36
CA ILE A 594 -5.44 22.40 8.11
C ILE A 594 -5.48 23.27 9.37
N THR A 595 -6.59 23.96 9.58
CA THR A 595 -7.02 24.40 10.91
C THR A 595 -8.25 23.59 11.31
N PHE A 596 -8.12 22.71 12.29
CA PHE A 596 -9.22 21.95 12.84
C PHE A 596 -9.84 22.68 14.03
N VAL A 597 -11.15 22.95 13.97
CA VAL A 597 -11.85 23.75 14.98
C VAL A 597 -12.60 22.83 15.96
N ASN A 598 -12.24 22.92 17.24
CA ASN A 598 -12.95 22.29 18.34
C ASN A 598 -13.79 23.31 19.10
N THR A 599 -14.80 22.86 19.84
CA THR A 599 -15.30 23.65 20.97
C THR A 599 -14.27 23.62 22.11
N GLU A 600 -14.18 24.67 22.91
CA GLU A 600 -13.32 24.67 24.11
C GLU A 600 -13.59 23.49 25.04
N PHE A 601 -14.87 23.09 25.16
CA PHE A 601 -15.28 21.92 25.93
C PHE A 601 -14.68 20.62 25.39
N ASN A 602 -14.86 20.33 24.09
CA ASN A 602 -14.33 19.10 23.50
C ASN A 602 -12.81 19.10 23.36
N HIS A 603 -12.19 20.28 23.16
CA HIS A 603 -10.73 20.42 23.20
C HIS A 603 -10.18 19.99 24.57
N LYS A 604 -10.78 20.47 25.67
CA LYS A 604 -10.39 20.06 27.03
C LYS A 604 -10.67 18.56 27.29
N ARG A 605 -11.73 17.99 26.71
CA ARG A 605 -12.04 16.56 26.81
C ARG A 605 -10.99 15.69 26.14
N LEU A 606 -10.59 16.04 24.91
CA LEU A 606 -9.51 15.34 24.19
C LEU A 606 -8.20 15.36 24.99
N LEU A 607 -7.82 16.49 25.57
CA LEU A 607 -6.62 16.57 26.43
C LEU A 607 -6.72 15.67 27.67
N ARG A 608 -7.91 15.52 28.27
CA ARG A 608 -8.10 14.60 29.41
C ARG A 608 -8.06 13.13 29.01
N SER A 609 -8.69 12.77 27.90
CA SER A 609 -8.77 11.38 27.46
C SER A 609 -7.46 10.86 26.86
N ARG A 610 -6.69 11.74 26.21
CA ARG A 610 -5.51 11.37 25.42
C ARG A 610 -4.18 11.89 25.98
N GLY A 611 -4.20 12.86 26.89
CA GLY A 611 -3.00 13.48 27.48
C GLY A 611 -2.79 14.93 27.06
N PRO A 612 -1.91 15.66 27.76
CA PRO A 612 -1.71 17.11 27.56
C PRO A 612 -1.16 17.48 26.18
N ASP A 613 -0.43 16.57 25.53
CA ASP A 613 0.22 16.81 24.24
C ASP A 613 -0.65 16.35 23.05
N ALA A 614 -1.89 15.89 23.31
CA ALA A 614 -2.74 15.25 22.30
C ALA A 614 -3.25 16.19 21.19
N LEU A 615 -3.16 17.51 21.42
CA LEU A 615 -3.61 18.55 20.50
C LEU A 615 -2.49 19.55 20.19
N ASP A 616 -1.24 19.13 20.35
CA ASP A 616 -0.10 19.92 19.91
C ASP A 616 -0.18 20.15 18.40
N ASP A 617 0.08 21.39 17.99
CA ASP A 617 0.10 21.77 16.58
C ASP A 617 1.22 20.98 15.87
N LEU A 618 0.90 20.42 14.70
CA LEU A 618 1.88 19.79 13.81
C LEU A 618 2.17 20.72 12.63
N PRO A 619 3.32 20.57 11.94
CA PRO A 619 3.61 21.35 10.74
C PRO A 619 2.48 21.31 9.71
N GLY A 620 1.73 22.41 9.59
CA GLY A 620 0.59 22.53 8.68
C GLY A 620 -0.72 21.87 9.13
N PHE A 621 -0.84 21.47 10.39
CA PHE A 621 -2.08 20.98 11.00
C PHE A 621 -2.24 21.58 12.39
N HIS A 622 -3.18 22.52 12.54
CA HIS A 622 -3.35 23.32 13.75
C HIS A 622 -4.71 23.10 14.40
N PHE A 623 -4.76 23.06 15.72
CA PHE A 623 -6.01 23.04 16.48
C PHE A 623 -6.39 24.43 16.96
N ARG A 624 -7.63 24.84 16.71
CA ARG A 624 -8.18 26.10 17.24
C ARG A 624 -9.49 25.83 17.94
N THR A 625 -9.88 26.75 18.82
CA THR A 625 -11.09 26.61 19.62
C THR A 625 -12.05 27.75 19.43
N ILE A 626 -13.34 27.45 19.53
CA ILE A 626 -14.42 28.41 19.73
C ILE A 626 -15.18 28.07 21.02
N PRO A 627 -15.75 29.06 21.73
CA PRO A 627 -16.62 28.80 22.86
C PRO A 627 -17.88 28.08 22.38
N ASP A 628 -18.39 27.16 23.19
CA ASP A 628 -19.66 26.46 22.94
C ASP A 628 -20.89 27.30 23.37
N GLY A 629 -20.68 28.34 24.16
CA GLY A 629 -21.76 29.21 24.65
C GLY A 629 -22.72 28.51 25.62
N LEU A 630 -22.27 27.43 26.27
CA LEU A 630 -23.06 26.67 27.23
C LEU A 630 -22.55 26.86 28.67
N PRO A 631 -23.42 26.70 29.70
CA PRO A 631 -22.98 26.68 31.08
C PRO A 631 -22.09 25.45 31.36
N PRO A 632 -21.27 25.48 32.42
CA PRO A 632 -20.51 24.31 32.86
C PRO A 632 -21.42 23.09 33.02
N SER A 633 -20.97 21.95 32.48
CA SER A 633 -21.64 20.65 32.54
C SER A 633 -20.64 19.58 33.00
N ASP A 634 -21.09 18.33 33.12
CA ASP A 634 -20.19 17.22 33.42
C ASP A 634 -19.04 17.20 32.40
N ILE A 635 -17.82 17.25 32.93
CA ILE A 635 -16.61 17.36 32.13
C ILE A 635 -16.34 16.09 31.31
N ASP A 636 -16.86 14.94 31.71
CA ASP A 636 -16.55 13.67 31.06
C ASP A 636 -17.74 13.11 30.26
N ALA A 637 -18.92 13.74 30.33
CA ALA A 637 -20.11 13.35 29.58
C ALA A 637 -20.35 14.22 28.32
N THR A 638 -21.27 13.75 27.45
CA THR A 638 -21.72 14.55 26.31
C THR A 638 -22.71 15.64 26.77
N GLN A 639 -22.56 16.86 26.24
CA GLN A 639 -23.48 17.96 26.52
C GLN A 639 -24.90 17.64 26.04
N ALA A 640 -25.90 18.19 26.73
CA ALA A 640 -27.31 17.98 26.38
C ALA A 640 -27.58 18.44 24.93
N ILE A 641 -28.00 17.50 24.08
CA ILE A 641 -28.15 17.71 22.63
C ILE A 641 -29.04 18.91 22.27
N PRO A 642 -30.24 19.10 22.89
CA PRO A 642 -31.08 20.26 22.57
C PRO A 642 -30.40 21.60 22.87
N SER A 643 -29.71 21.71 24.00
CA SER A 643 -28.97 22.92 24.37
C SER A 643 -27.80 23.19 23.43
N LEU A 644 -27.10 22.13 23.00
CA LEU A 644 -26.00 22.23 22.04
C LEU A 644 -26.49 22.68 20.65
N CYS A 645 -27.61 22.13 20.16
CA CYS A 645 -28.24 22.59 18.91
C CYS A 645 -28.65 24.07 18.98
N ASP A 646 -29.26 24.50 20.09
CA ASP A 646 -29.63 25.90 20.30
C ASP A 646 -28.40 26.83 20.35
N ALA A 647 -27.36 26.42 21.06
CA ALA A 647 -26.12 27.16 21.17
C ALA A 647 -25.35 27.25 19.84
N MET A 648 -25.33 26.17 19.04
CA MET A 648 -24.77 26.22 17.68
C MET A 648 -25.48 27.26 16.82
N ASN A 649 -26.81 27.34 16.87
CA ASN A 649 -27.57 28.33 16.10
C ASN A 649 -27.35 29.77 16.57
N LYS A 650 -27.27 30.00 17.89
CA LYS A 650 -27.26 31.35 18.47
C LYS A 650 -25.87 31.91 18.73
N ASN A 651 -24.93 31.05 19.12
CA ASN A 651 -23.69 31.46 19.77
C ASN A 651 -22.43 31.12 18.95
N PHE A 652 -22.48 30.22 17.97
CA PHE A 652 -21.26 29.82 17.23
C PHE A 652 -20.87 30.80 16.12
N LEU A 653 -21.82 31.52 15.52
CA LEU A 653 -21.55 32.36 14.34
C LEU A 653 -20.49 33.42 14.63
N ALA A 654 -20.70 34.27 15.64
CA ALA A 654 -19.78 35.37 15.93
C ALA A 654 -18.36 34.88 16.29
N PRO A 655 -18.17 33.91 17.21
CA PRO A 655 -16.84 33.39 17.52
C PRO A 655 -16.15 32.69 16.33
N PHE A 656 -16.92 31.98 15.50
CA PHE A 656 -16.36 31.33 14.31
C PHE A 656 -15.96 32.36 13.24
N THR A 657 -16.80 33.36 12.97
CA THR A 657 -16.46 34.50 12.09
C THR A 657 -15.22 35.24 12.61
N ASP A 658 -15.13 35.49 13.92
CA ASP A 658 -13.95 36.12 14.54
C ASP A 658 -12.68 35.27 14.36
N LEU A 659 -12.78 33.94 14.50
CA LEU A 659 -11.65 33.04 14.24
C LEU A 659 -11.23 33.10 12.77
N LEU A 660 -12.17 33.04 11.82
CA LEU A 660 -11.87 33.15 10.39
C LEU A 660 -11.22 34.49 10.05
N LEU A 661 -11.72 35.60 10.60
CA LEU A 661 -11.14 36.93 10.40
C LEU A 661 -9.74 37.02 11.01
N LYS A 662 -9.51 36.44 12.20
CA LYS A 662 -8.16 36.36 12.79
C LYS A 662 -7.22 35.59 11.89
N LEU A 663 -7.59 34.40 11.43
CA LEU A 663 -6.77 33.58 10.53
C LEU A 663 -6.49 34.29 9.19
N LYS A 664 -7.50 34.97 8.64
CA LYS A 664 -7.36 35.79 7.42
C LYS A 664 -6.40 36.97 7.59
N ASN A 665 -6.34 37.56 8.78
CA ASN A 665 -5.53 38.74 9.07
C ASN A 665 -4.13 38.43 9.64
N THR A 666 -3.86 37.18 10.02
CA THR A 666 -2.59 36.75 10.65
C THR A 666 -1.80 35.82 9.74
N VAL A 667 -1.58 36.26 8.50
CA VAL A 667 -0.81 35.51 7.50
C VAL A 667 0.67 35.48 7.88
N SER A 668 1.24 34.28 7.94
CA SER A 668 2.68 34.04 8.17
C SER A 668 3.14 32.83 7.38
N GLU A 669 4.43 32.50 7.40
CA GLU A 669 4.96 31.27 6.76
C GLU A 669 4.27 30.00 7.30
N ASP A 670 3.97 29.95 8.60
CA ASP A 670 3.30 28.83 9.27
C ASP A 670 1.77 28.93 9.30
N ASN A 671 1.20 30.01 8.75
CA ASN A 671 -0.24 30.25 8.69
C ASN A 671 -0.61 30.91 7.36
N PRO A 672 -0.71 30.15 6.25
CA PRO A 672 -1.10 30.67 4.95
C PRO A 672 -2.53 31.25 4.97
N PRO A 673 -2.89 32.14 4.03
CA PRO A 673 -4.25 32.67 3.91
C PRO A 673 -5.28 31.54 3.77
N ILE A 674 -6.34 31.58 4.60
CA ILE A 674 -7.47 30.65 4.49
C ILE A 674 -8.14 30.77 3.13
N THR A 675 -8.35 29.62 2.48
CA THR A 675 -8.89 29.51 1.13
C THR A 675 -10.26 28.85 1.09
N CYS A 676 -10.62 27.99 2.04
CA CYS A 676 -11.89 27.28 2.01
C CYS A 676 -12.31 26.83 3.41
N ILE A 677 -13.62 26.65 3.62
CA ILE A 677 -14.18 26.00 4.80
C ILE A 677 -14.68 24.61 4.39
N VAL A 678 -14.23 23.58 5.08
CA VAL A 678 -14.79 22.22 5.02
C VAL A 678 -15.65 22.03 6.26
N ALA A 679 -16.96 21.96 6.06
CA ALA A 679 -17.92 21.92 7.15
C ALA A 679 -18.66 20.58 7.21
N ASP A 680 -18.93 20.12 8.43
CA ASP A 680 -20.01 19.17 8.65
C ASP A 680 -21.36 19.85 8.32
N PRO A 681 -22.28 19.20 7.58
CA PRO A 681 -23.62 19.76 7.33
C PRO A 681 -24.37 20.20 8.58
N PHE A 682 -24.11 19.54 9.72
CA PHE A 682 -24.71 19.87 11.02
C PHE A 682 -23.90 20.91 11.82
N ALA A 683 -22.97 21.61 11.18
CA ALA A 683 -22.39 22.88 11.64
C ALA A 683 -22.89 24.05 10.76
N PRO A 684 -24.21 24.34 10.74
CA PRO A 684 -24.84 25.20 9.72
C PRO A 684 -24.33 26.65 9.71
N VAL A 685 -23.71 27.11 10.81
CA VAL A 685 -23.07 28.43 10.89
C VAL A 685 -21.95 28.62 9.88
N ALA A 686 -21.34 27.55 9.38
CA ALA A 686 -20.22 27.61 8.45
C ALA A 686 -20.58 28.30 7.13
N ILE A 687 -21.78 28.07 6.60
CA ILE A 687 -22.26 28.71 5.37
C ILE A 687 -22.37 30.22 5.57
N ARG A 688 -23.02 30.65 6.66
CA ARG A 688 -23.19 32.08 6.96
C ARG A 688 -21.87 32.78 7.23
N ALA A 689 -20.98 32.15 8.00
CA ALA A 689 -19.65 32.69 8.27
C ALA A 689 -18.79 32.78 7.00
N GLY A 690 -18.89 31.77 6.12
CA GLY A 690 -18.27 31.77 4.80
C GLY A 690 -18.78 32.93 3.93
N GLU A 691 -20.11 33.13 3.87
CA GLU A 691 -20.73 34.27 3.17
C GLU A 691 -20.24 35.63 3.74
N GLU A 692 -20.16 35.78 5.07
CA GLU A 692 -19.72 37.01 5.75
C GLU A 692 -18.22 37.33 5.51
N VAL A 693 -17.36 36.30 5.49
CA VAL A 693 -15.91 36.46 5.33
C VAL A 693 -15.48 36.38 3.86
N GLY A 694 -16.38 35.97 2.96
CA GLY A 694 -16.12 35.77 1.54
C GLY A 694 -15.26 34.54 1.26
N LEU A 695 -15.56 33.42 1.91
CA LEU A 695 -14.90 32.13 1.73
C LEU A 695 -15.88 31.07 1.21
N PRO A 696 -15.46 30.24 0.25
CA PRO A 696 -16.29 29.14 -0.21
C PRO A 696 -16.39 28.04 0.85
N VAL A 697 -17.55 27.39 0.87
CA VAL A 697 -17.84 26.27 1.76
C VAL A 697 -18.12 25.03 0.93
N VAL A 698 -17.39 23.96 1.24
CA VAL A 698 -17.75 22.59 0.83
C VAL A 698 -18.13 21.80 2.07
N MET A 699 -18.95 20.77 1.89
CA MET A 699 -19.44 19.95 3.00
C MET A 699 -18.91 18.53 2.93
N TYR A 700 -18.61 17.97 4.09
CA TYR A 700 -18.36 16.54 4.27
C TYR A 700 -19.38 15.99 5.26
N ALA A 701 -20.40 15.28 4.75
CA ALA A 701 -21.43 14.64 5.55
C ALA A 701 -20.85 13.41 6.26
N THR A 702 -20.89 13.43 7.59
CA THR A 702 -20.39 12.33 8.44
C THR A 702 -21.37 11.16 8.55
N VAL A 703 -22.38 11.12 7.68
CA VAL A 703 -23.43 10.10 7.56
C VAL A 703 -23.40 9.53 6.13
N ASN A 704 -24.06 8.40 5.90
CA ASN A 704 -24.21 7.80 4.57
C ASN A 704 -25.23 8.55 3.69
N ALA A 705 -25.36 8.12 2.43
CA ALA A 705 -26.24 8.77 1.47
C ALA A 705 -27.72 8.62 1.80
N CYS A 706 -28.17 7.44 2.26
CA CYS A 706 -29.57 7.20 2.57
C CYS A 706 -30.07 7.98 3.80
N ALA A 707 -29.25 8.07 4.86
CA ALA A 707 -29.54 8.92 6.00
C ALA A 707 -29.57 10.39 5.61
N TYR A 708 -28.61 10.84 4.80
CA TYR A 708 -28.56 12.23 4.36
C TYR A 708 -29.75 12.61 3.48
N MET A 709 -30.15 11.73 2.56
CA MET A 709 -31.39 11.88 1.81
C MET A 709 -32.59 11.94 2.75
N GLY A 710 -32.63 11.08 3.78
CA GLY A 710 -33.65 11.13 4.84
C GLY A 710 -33.75 12.50 5.51
N PHE A 711 -32.63 13.11 5.90
CA PHE A 711 -32.60 14.47 6.45
C PHE A 711 -33.09 15.53 5.44
N LYS A 712 -32.73 15.38 4.16
CA LYS A 712 -33.23 16.25 3.08
C LYS A 712 -34.74 16.15 2.84
N GLN A 713 -35.37 15.03 3.20
CA GLN A 713 -36.82 14.86 3.08
C GLN A 713 -37.62 15.40 4.27
N LEU A 714 -36.97 15.83 5.38
CA LEU A 714 -37.69 16.31 6.57
C LEU A 714 -38.60 17.51 6.27
N TYR A 715 -38.15 18.45 5.44
CA TYR A 715 -38.97 19.59 5.04
C TYR A 715 -40.21 19.14 4.27
N THR A 716 -40.05 18.24 3.29
CA THR A 716 -41.17 17.68 2.51
C THR A 716 -42.13 16.84 3.36
N LEU A 717 -41.61 16.06 4.32
CA LEU A 717 -42.43 15.32 5.28
C LEU A 717 -43.28 16.27 6.15
N ARG A 718 -42.69 17.38 6.59
CA ARG A 718 -43.40 18.42 7.32
C ARG A 718 -44.46 19.12 6.47
N GLU A 719 -44.12 19.51 5.24
CA GLU A 719 -45.08 20.14 4.31
C GLU A 719 -46.26 19.24 3.97
N LYS A 720 -46.01 17.94 3.80
CA LYS A 720 -47.06 16.94 3.57
C LYS A 720 -47.83 16.56 4.83
N GLY A 721 -47.41 17.05 6.01
CA GLY A 721 -48.09 16.85 7.28
C GLY A 721 -47.86 15.49 7.94
N PHE A 722 -46.77 14.79 7.58
CA PHE A 722 -46.34 13.54 8.22
C PHE A 722 -45.58 13.78 9.53
N ILE A 723 -44.90 14.93 9.66
CA ILE A 723 -44.12 15.32 10.84
C ILE A 723 -44.51 16.74 11.27
N PRO A 724 -44.76 17.01 12.57
CA PRO A 724 -44.84 16.04 13.68
C PRO A 724 -46.08 15.14 13.60
N ILE A 725 -46.04 14.00 14.29
CA ILE A 725 -47.18 13.11 14.46
C ILE A 725 -48.25 13.81 15.30
N LYS A 726 -49.49 13.79 14.82
CA LYS A 726 -50.64 14.47 15.47
C LYS A 726 -51.40 13.57 16.43
N ASP A 727 -51.52 12.28 16.12
CA ASP A 727 -52.18 11.28 16.95
C ASP A 727 -51.16 10.23 17.40
N LEU A 728 -50.98 10.08 18.72
CA LEU A 728 -50.08 9.07 19.29
C LEU A 728 -50.47 7.64 18.89
N SER A 729 -51.73 7.39 18.50
CA SER A 729 -52.14 6.10 17.97
C SER A 729 -51.38 5.72 16.70
N ASP A 730 -50.93 6.70 15.91
CA ASP A 730 -50.17 6.51 14.67
C ASP A 730 -48.81 5.82 14.89
N LEU A 731 -48.26 5.90 16.10
CA LEU A 731 -47.03 5.18 16.47
C LEU A 731 -47.23 3.66 16.54
N SER A 732 -48.47 3.17 16.63
CA SER A 732 -48.78 1.76 16.90
C SER A 732 -49.88 1.16 16.00
N ASN A 733 -50.62 1.98 15.26
CA ASN A 733 -51.76 1.55 14.43
C ASN A 733 -51.35 1.12 12.99
N GLY A 734 -50.04 1.09 12.69
CA GLY A 734 -49.50 0.75 11.37
C GLY A 734 -49.32 1.95 10.43
N TYR A 735 -49.68 3.17 10.83
CA TYR A 735 -49.50 4.39 10.02
C TYR A 735 -48.04 4.57 9.56
N LEU A 736 -47.08 4.28 10.44
CA LEU A 736 -45.66 4.43 10.09
C LEU A 736 -45.15 3.42 9.04
N GLU A 737 -45.92 2.40 8.67
CA GLU A 737 -45.62 1.50 7.55
C GLU A 737 -45.97 2.12 6.18
N THR A 738 -46.54 3.33 6.16
CA THR A 738 -46.83 4.07 4.92
C THR A 738 -45.55 4.26 4.11
N LYS A 739 -45.58 3.82 2.85
CA LYS A 739 -44.47 3.97 1.91
C LYS A 739 -44.30 5.40 1.45
N VAL A 740 -43.05 5.83 1.30
CA VAL A 740 -42.65 7.12 0.74
C VAL A 740 -42.07 6.88 -0.65
N ASP A 741 -42.72 7.42 -1.69
CA ASP A 741 -42.38 7.18 -3.09
C ASP A 741 -41.76 8.38 -3.82
N TRP A 742 -41.63 9.52 -3.13
CA TRP A 742 -41.08 10.76 -3.71
C TRP A 742 -39.62 11.03 -3.34
N ALA A 743 -39.02 10.25 -2.44
CA ALA A 743 -37.64 10.42 -2.02
C ALA A 743 -36.68 9.92 -3.13
N PRO A 744 -35.86 10.80 -3.75
CA PRO A 744 -35.00 10.39 -4.87
C PRO A 744 -34.05 9.26 -4.50
N GLY A 745 -33.97 8.22 -5.33
CA GLY A 745 -33.05 7.10 -5.12
C GLY A 745 -33.39 6.15 -3.96
N MET A 746 -34.49 6.38 -3.24
CA MET A 746 -34.93 5.52 -2.13
C MET A 746 -36.18 4.74 -2.54
N LYS A 747 -36.08 3.41 -2.58
CA LYS A 747 -37.19 2.51 -2.94
C LYS A 747 -37.75 1.83 -1.70
N ASP A 748 -39.07 1.67 -1.66
CA ASP A 748 -39.79 0.92 -0.62
C ASP A 748 -39.52 1.37 0.84
N VAL A 749 -39.01 2.58 1.04
CA VAL A 749 -38.82 3.18 2.36
C VAL A 749 -40.15 3.61 2.96
N ARG A 750 -40.28 3.46 4.28
CA ARG A 750 -41.50 3.76 5.03
C ARG A 750 -41.28 4.96 5.93
N LEU A 751 -42.37 5.57 6.39
CA LEU A 751 -42.31 6.68 7.35
C LEU A 751 -41.45 6.34 8.57
N LYS A 752 -41.59 5.14 9.16
CA LYS A 752 -40.79 4.74 10.34
C LYS A 752 -39.27 4.74 10.11
N ASP A 753 -38.83 4.60 8.87
CA ASP A 753 -37.41 4.52 8.53
C ASP A 753 -36.79 5.94 8.50
N PHE A 754 -37.59 7.02 8.38
CA PHE A 754 -37.09 8.40 8.31
C PHE A 754 -36.67 8.97 9.67
N PRO A 755 -35.62 9.81 9.70
CA PRO A 755 -35.20 10.49 10.92
C PRO A 755 -36.31 11.33 11.55
N PHE A 756 -36.38 11.36 12.87
CA PHE A 756 -37.32 12.19 13.65
C PHE A 756 -38.81 11.95 13.38
N ILE A 757 -39.21 10.89 12.66
CA ILE A 757 -40.62 10.62 12.36
C ILE A 757 -41.49 10.55 13.61
N GLN A 758 -40.93 10.14 14.75
CA GLN A 758 -41.65 10.01 16.01
C GLN A 758 -41.89 11.34 16.77
N THR A 759 -41.39 12.47 16.27
CA THR A 759 -41.60 13.76 16.97
C THR A 759 -43.08 14.16 16.96
N THR A 760 -43.59 14.56 18.12
CA THR A 760 -44.94 15.11 18.30
C THR A 760 -44.92 16.62 18.52
N ASP A 761 -43.73 17.20 18.70
CA ASP A 761 -43.53 18.62 18.97
C ASP A 761 -43.06 19.32 17.68
N PRO A 762 -43.87 20.22 17.09
CA PRO A 762 -43.45 21.01 15.93
C PRO A 762 -42.31 21.99 16.25
N ASP A 763 -42.15 22.35 17.53
CA ASP A 763 -41.13 23.27 18.02
C ASP A 763 -39.91 22.53 18.58
N ASP A 764 -39.80 21.20 18.37
CA ASP A 764 -38.65 20.42 18.80
C ASP A 764 -37.34 21.03 18.25
N VAL A 765 -36.46 21.41 19.17
CA VAL A 765 -35.25 22.18 18.87
C VAL A 765 -34.29 21.39 17.99
N VAL A 766 -34.16 20.07 18.22
CA VAL A 766 -33.23 19.21 17.50
C VAL A 766 -33.74 18.95 16.09
N PHE A 767 -35.02 18.63 15.95
CA PHE A 767 -35.69 18.44 14.67
C PHE A 767 -35.57 19.70 13.79
N ASN A 768 -35.94 20.87 14.33
CA ASN A 768 -35.88 22.12 13.58
C ASN A 768 -34.44 22.52 13.23
N PHE A 769 -33.48 22.25 14.12
CA PHE A 769 -32.06 22.43 13.85
C PHE A 769 -31.60 21.55 12.67
N VAL A 770 -31.84 20.25 12.74
CA VAL A 770 -31.38 19.28 11.72
C VAL A 770 -32.02 19.55 10.36
N MET A 771 -33.32 19.78 10.32
CA MET A 771 -34.02 20.13 9.09
C MET A 771 -33.49 21.47 8.52
N GLY A 772 -33.28 22.49 9.35
CA GLY A 772 -32.71 23.76 8.92
C GLY A 772 -31.29 23.62 8.37
N ALA A 773 -30.46 22.79 9.01
CA ALA A 773 -29.10 22.47 8.55
C ALA A 773 -29.11 21.74 7.20
N ALA A 774 -29.96 20.72 7.05
CA ALA A 774 -30.13 19.98 5.80
C ALA A 774 -30.65 20.86 4.66
N GLU A 775 -31.56 21.80 4.91
CA GLU A 775 -32.00 22.77 3.91
C GLU A 775 -30.91 23.77 3.53
N THR A 776 -30.12 24.23 4.49
CA THR A 776 -29.05 25.20 4.24
C THR A 776 -27.89 24.59 3.43
N SER A 777 -27.70 23.27 3.52
CA SER A 777 -26.61 22.55 2.85
C SER A 777 -26.55 22.73 1.33
N ILE A 778 -27.68 23.03 0.68
CA ILE A 778 -27.75 23.26 -0.77
C ILE A 778 -26.90 24.45 -1.24
N LYS A 779 -26.59 25.36 -0.32
CA LYS A 779 -25.72 26.52 -0.58
C LYS A 779 -24.24 26.15 -0.66
N ALA A 780 -23.85 24.96 -0.20
CA ALA A 780 -22.47 24.50 -0.32
C ALA A 780 -22.12 24.26 -1.80
N ARG A 781 -20.85 24.52 -2.16
CA ARG A 781 -20.38 24.33 -3.55
C ARG A 781 -20.40 22.87 -3.98
N ALA A 782 -20.04 21.98 -3.05
CA ALA A 782 -19.98 20.55 -3.23
C ALA A 782 -20.25 19.86 -1.89
N ILE A 783 -20.77 18.63 -1.95
CA ILE A 783 -20.94 17.77 -0.80
C ILE A 783 -20.27 16.41 -1.04
N ALA A 784 -19.44 15.99 -0.10
CA ALA A 784 -18.96 14.64 0.02
C ALA A 784 -19.72 13.91 1.13
N LEU A 785 -19.96 12.62 0.96
CA LEU A 785 -20.63 11.77 1.95
C LEU A 785 -19.69 10.64 2.37
N HIS A 786 -19.75 10.26 3.64
CA HIS A 786 -18.93 9.18 4.21
C HIS A 786 -19.47 7.81 3.78
N THR A 787 -19.50 7.53 2.49
CA THR A 787 -19.97 6.28 1.87
C THR A 787 -19.12 5.97 0.63
N PHE A 788 -19.40 4.89 -0.08
CA PHE A 788 -18.74 4.53 -1.32
C PHE A 788 -19.74 4.14 -2.42
N ASP A 789 -19.35 4.35 -3.68
CA ASP A 789 -20.26 4.24 -4.84
C ASP A 789 -21.03 2.91 -4.91
N ALA A 790 -20.36 1.79 -4.60
CA ALA A 790 -20.99 0.47 -4.67
C ALA A 790 -22.06 0.22 -3.59
N LEU A 791 -22.04 0.98 -2.48
CA LEU A 791 -22.96 0.74 -1.35
C LEU A 791 -24.34 1.36 -1.57
N GLU A 792 -24.39 2.54 -2.18
CA GLU A 792 -25.61 3.35 -2.29
C GLU A 792 -25.77 4.06 -3.65
N PRO A 793 -25.58 3.37 -4.81
CA PRO A 793 -25.52 4.03 -6.11
C PRO A 793 -26.79 4.80 -6.45
N GLU A 794 -27.96 4.22 -6.20
CA GLU A 794 -29.25 4.85 -6.53
C GLU A 794 -29.51 6.11 -5.69
N VAL A 795 -29.09 6.12 -4.42
CA VAL A 795 -29.25 7.26 -3.53
C VAL A 795 -28.26 8.37 -3.90
N LEU A 796 -27.03 8.02 -4.27
CA LEU A 796 -26.02 8.97 -4.76
C LEU A 796 -26.49 9.66 -6.06
N ASP A 797 -27.10 8.90 -6.98
CA ASP A 797 -27.76 9.46 -8.17
C ASP A 797 -28.91 10.41 -7.78
N GLY A 798 -29.73 10.00 -6.81
CA GLY A 798 -30.81 10.83 -6.26
C GLY A 798 -30.31 12.14 -5.67
N LEU A 799 -29.26 12.11 -4.86
CA LEU A 799 -28.61 13.30 -4.28
C LEU A 799 -28.00 14.20 -5.36
N SER A 800 -27.50 13.63 -6.45
CA SER A 800 -26.95 14.40 -7.59
C SER A 800 -28.01 15.21 -8.35
N THR A 801 -29.30 14.92 -8.14
CA THR A 801 -30.40 15.78 -8.63
C THR A 801 -30.69 16.98 -7.72
N ILE A 802 -30.21 16.92 -6.48
CA ILE A 802 -30.42 17.95 -5.46
C ILE A 802 -29.20 18.85 -5.40
N PHE A 803 -27.99 18.29 -5.29
CA PHE A 803 -26.75 19.04 -5.12
C PHE A 803 -26.00 19.25 -6.43
N PRO A 804 -25.27 20.38 -6.61
CA PRO A 804 -24.48 20.62 -7.81
C PRO A 804 -23.40 19.57 -8.04
N GLN A 805 -22.75 19.11 -6.96
CA GLN A 805 -21.67 18.13 -7.00
C GLN A 805 -21.74 17.23 -5.76
N VAL A 806 -21.77 15.92 -6.00
CA VAL A 806 -21.87 14.88 -4.97
C VAL A 806 -20.69 13.93 -5.11
N TYR A 807 -20.06 13.61 -3.99
CA TYR A 807 -18.91 12.71 -3.91
C TYR A 807 -19.14 11.64 -2.84
N SER A 808 -18.80 10.39 -3.13
CA SER A 808 -18.74 9.33 -2.13
C SER A 808 -17.28 9.14 -1.70
N ILE A 809 -16.97 9.44 -0.43
CA ILE A 809 -15.61 9.37 0.10
C ILE A 809 -15.64 8.57 1.41
N GLY A 810 -15.47 7.27 1.31
CA GLY A 810 -15.37 6.37 2.45
C GLY A 810 -14.98 4.96 2.00
N PRO A 811 -14.71 4.05 2.93
CA PRO A 811 -14.54 4.29 4.36
C PRO A 811 -13.23 5.03 4.66
N LEU A 812 -13.31 6.09 5.47
CA LEU A 812 -12.15 6.93 5.81
C LEU A 812 -11.01 6.15 6.47
N GLU A 813 -11.32 5.11 7.25
CA GLU A 813 -10.26 4.33 7.89
C GLU A 813 -9.44 3.53 6.88
N LEU A 814 -10.08 2.92 5.88
CA LEU A 814 -9.36 2.22 4.83
C LEU A 814 -8.53 3.17 3.96
N LEU A 815 -9.00 4.41 3.77
CA LEU A 815 -8.24 5.47 3.11
C LEU A 815 -7.03 5.92 3.97
N LEU A 816 -7.19 6.01 5.29
CA LEU A 816 -6.11 6.36 6.22
C LEU A 816 -5.10 5.25 6.40
N ASN A 817 -5.52 3.98 6.35
CA ASN A 817 -4.63 2.81 6.45
C ASN A 817 -3.63 2.72 5.30
N GLN A 818 -3.87 3.43 4.20
CA GLN A 818 -2.93 3.57 3.08
C GLN A 818 -1.86 4.66 3.32
N ILE A 819 -1.94 5.39 4.43
CA ILE A 819 -1.01 6.47 4.77
C ILE A 819 -0.01 5.96 5.81
N GLU A 820 1.26 5.95 5.44
CA GLU A 820 2.34 5.42 6.27
C GLU A 820 2.88 6.39 7.31
N GLU A 821 2.54 7.68 7.22
CA GLU A 821 3.13 8.75 8.04
C GLU A 821 2.94 8.56 9.56
N ASN A 822 4.05 8.64 10.29
CA ASN A 822 4.09 8.45 11.74
C ASN A 822 3.69 9.68 12.56
N GLY A 823 3.62 10.89 11.96
CA GLY A 823 3.22 12.12 12.67
C GLY A 823 1.71 12.19 12.95
N LEU A 824 0.90 11.80 11.97
CA LEU A 824 -0.57 11.87 12.05
C LEU A 824 -1.17 10.81 12.99
N LYS A 825 -0.47 9.70 13.27
CA LYS A 825 -0.94 8.64 14.21
C LYS A 825 -1.10 9.15 15.65
N SER A 826 -0.37 10.20 16.02
CA SER A 826 -0.49 10.86 17.34
C SER A 826 -1.88 11.49 17.54
N ILE A 827 -2.48 12.02 16.45
CA ILE A 827 -3.82 12.58 16.43
C ILE A 827 -4.84 11.44 16.53
N GLY A 828 -5.29 11.19 17.76
CA GLY A 828 -6.41 10.31 18.07
C GLY A 828 -7.75 11.02 18.00
N TYR A 829 -8.83 10.25 18.12
CA TYR A 829 -10.17 10.73 17.82
C TYR A 829 -11.17 10.58 18.98
N ASN A 830 -10.75 9.95 20.09
CA ASN A 830 -11.68 9.53 21.13
C ASN A 830 -11.79 10.54 22.28
N LEU A 831 -13.00 11.08 22.50
CA LEU A 831 -13.35 11.88 23.69
C LEU A 831 -13.41 11.05 24.98
N TRP A 832 -13.50 9.72 24.85
CA TRP A 832 -13.50 8.78 25.95
C TRP A 832 -12.13 8.12 26.08
N LYS A 833 -11.69 7.85 27.31
CA LYS A 833 -10.44 7.17 27.57
C LYS A 833 -10.56 5.69 27.18
N GLU A 834 -9.72 5.26 26.24
CA GLU A 834 -9.70 3.89 25.75
C GLU A 834 -9.04 2.95 26.76
N ASP A 835 -9.70 1.82 27.02
CA ASP A 835 -9.10 0.69 27.70
C ASP A 835 -8.64 -0.35 26.67
N ARG A 836 -7.32 -0.54 26.57
CA ARG A 836 -6.73 -1.50 25.62
C ARG A 836 -6.62 -2.91 26.20
N ALA A 837 -6.90 -3.12 27.49
CA ALA A 837 -6.88 -4.46 28.09
C ALA A 837 -7.94 -5.39 27.47
N CYS A 838 -8.98 -4.83 26.85
CA CYS A 838 -9.96 -5.62 26.10
C CYS A 838 -9.33 -6.39 24.92
N LEU A 839 -8.28 -5.84 24.28
CA LEU A 839 -7.60 -6.51 23.17
C LEU A 839 -6.85 -7.75 23.66
N GLN A 840 -6.14 -7.63 24.79
CA GLN A 840 -5.46 -8.77 25.45
C GLN A 840 -6.45 -9.85 25.88
N TRP A 841 -7.64 -9.46 26.32
CA TRP A 841 -8.70 -10.42 26.63
C TRP A 841 -9.23 -11.12 25.36
N LEU A 842 -9.38 -10.39 24.25
CA LEU A 842 -9.78 -10.96 22.97
C LEU A 842 -8.74 -11.94 22.41
N ASP A 843 -7.44 -11.71 22.62
CA ASP A 843 -6.35 -12.65 22.25
C ASP A 843 -6.52 -14.04 22.89
N THR A 844 -7.23 -14.12 24.03
CA THR A 844 -7.50 -15.40 24.71
C THR A 844 -8.71 -16.16 24.18
N LYS A 845 -9.42 -15.60 23.19
CA LYS A 845 -10.69 -16.15 22.69
C LYS A 845 -10.52 -16.75 21.31
N GLU A 846 -11.30 -17.81 21.05
CA GLU A 846 -11.33 -18.45 19.74
C GLU A 846 -11.84 -17.47 18.66
N PRO A 847 -11.40 -17.61 17.41
CA PRO A 847 -11.91 -16.80 16.30
C PRO A 847 -13.44 -16.83 16.19
N LYS A 848 -14.04 -15.68 15.89
CA LYS A 848 -15.49 -15.50 15.71
C LYS A 848 -16.35 -15.98 16.89
N SER A 849 -15.80 -16.04 18.11
CA SER A 849 -16.50 -16.54 19.30
C SER A 849 -17.07 -15.44 20.21
N VAL A 850 -16.76 -14.17 19.93
CA VAL A 850 -17.13 -13.03 20.78
C VAL A 850 -18.14 -12.12 20.07
N VAL A 851 -19.19 -11.72 20.80
CA VAL A 851 -20.08 -10.62 20.40
C VAL A 851 -19.55 -9.32 21.00
N TYR A 852 -19.28 -8.35 20.15
CA TYR A 852 -19.02 -6.99 20.60
C TYR A 852 -20.34 -6.24 20.81
N VAL A 853 -20.46 -5.48 21.90
CA VAL A 853 -21.67 -4.74 22.26
C VAL A 853 -21.32 -3.29 22.52
N ASN A 854 -21.85 -2.38 21.68
CA ASN A 854 -21.70 -0.93 21.88
C ASN A 854 -22.87 -0.16 21.25
N PHE A 855 -23.53 0.67 22.06
CA PHE A 855 -24.64 1.52 21.63
C PHE A 855 -24.22 2.96 21.31
N GLY A 856 -22.93 3.19 21.12
CA GLY A 856 -22.39 4.47 20.70
C GLY A 856 -22.16 5.45 21.84
N SER A 857 -21.84 6.69 21.48
CA SER A 857 -21.29 7.71 22.38
C SER A 857 -22.31 8.67 22.98
N ILE A 858 -23.59 8.52 22.66
CA ILE A 858 -24.67 9.40 23.16
C ILE A 858 -25.98 8.67 23.46
N THR A 859 -26.19 7.46 22.92
CA THR A 859 -27.38 6.66 23.23
C THR A 859 -27.42 6.35 24.71
N VAL A 860 -28.62 6.50 25.28
CA VAL A 860 -28.93 6.16 26.68
C VAL A 860 -30.06 5.15 26.70
N MET A 861 -30.10 4.32 27.74
CA MET A 861 -31.15 3.34 27.96
C MET A 861 -31.69 3.44 29.39
N THR A 862 -32.87 2.87 29.61
CA THR A 862 -33.42 2.71 30.96
C THR A 862 -32.70 1.58 31.71
N ALA A 863 -32.73 1.61 33.04
CA ALA A 863 -32.21 0.51 33.85
C ALA A 863 -32.87 -0.84 33.49
N GLY A 864 -34.17 -0.83 33.16
CA GLY A 864 -34.88 -2.02 32.69
C GLY A 864 -34.32 -2.57 31.37
N GLN A 865 -34.05 -1.72 30.39
CA GLN A 865 -33.43 -2.12 29.12
C GLN A 865 -32.01 -2.67 29.32
N LEU A 866 -31.22 -2.06 30.21
CA LEU A 866 -29.90 -2.58 30.59
C LEU A 866 -30.00 -4.00 31.13
N VAL A 867 -30.96 -4.26 32.03
CA VAL A 867 -31.20 -5.60 32.58
C VAL A 867 -31.63 -6.59 31.50
N GLU A 868 -32.50 -6.20 30.56
CA GLU A 868 -32.91 -7.10 29.47
C GLU A 868 -31.74 -7.47 28.54
N PHE A 869 -30.89 -6.51 28.18
CA PHE A 869 -29.66 -6.80 27.41
C PHE A 869 -28.70 -7.69 28.19
N ALA A 870 -28.44 -7.35 29.46
CA ALA A 870 -27.53 -8.11 30.32
C ALA A 870 -27.96 -9.57 30.46
N MET A 871 -29.24 -9.80 30.76
CA MET A 871 -29.77 -11.15 30.91
C MET A 871 -29.88 -11.87 29.56
N GLY A 872 -30.14 -11.17 28.46
CA GLY A 872 -30.12 -11.76 27.12
C GLY A 872 -28.74 -12.27 26.72
N LEU A 873 -27.70 -11.47 26.93
CA LEU A 873 -26.29 -11.83 26.71
C LEU A 873 -25.83 -12.95 27.65
N ALA A 874 -26.24 -12.91 28.93
CA ALA A 874 -25.97 -14.00 29.85
C ALA A 874 -26.63 -15.31 29.39
N ASN A 875 -27.90 -15.26 28.97
CA ASN A 875 -28.66 -16.43 28.55
C ASN A 875 -28.25 -17.01 27.19
N SER A 876 -27.58 -16.23 26.33
CA SER A 876 -27.07 -16.73 25.04
C SER A 876 -25.92 -17.73 25.22
N LYS A 877 -25.19 -17.65 26.34
CA LYS A 877 -23.97 -18.43 26.63
C LYS A 877 -22.80 -18.16 25.67
N ILE A 878 -22.91 -17.14 24.81
CA ILE A 878 -21.82 -16.65 23.96
C ILE A 878 -20.89 -15.71 24.75
N SER A 879 -19.60 -15.68 24.41
CA SER A 879 -18.65 -14.72 25.01
C SER A 879 -18.93 -13.31 24.48
N PHE A 880 -18.76 -12.28 25.30
CA PHE A 880 -19.03 -10.91 24.83
C PHE A 880 -18.11 -9.85 25.46
N LEU A 881 -17.81 -8.83 24.67
CA LEU A 881 -17.15 -7.60 25.11
C LEU A 881 -18.20 -6.47 25.09
N TRP A 882 -18.48 -5.86 26.24
CA TRP A 882 -19.53 -4.85 26.34
C TRP A 882 -19.00 -3.51 26.87
N ILE A 883 -19.27 -2.46 26.11
CA ILE A 883 -19.01 -1.08 26.48
C ILE A 883 -20.16 -0.52 27.31
N ILE A 884 -19.90 -0.28 28.60
CA ILE A 884 -20.84 0.34 29.54
C ILE A 884 -20.26 1.69 29.98
N ARG A 885 -20.72 2.76 29.33
CA ARG A 885 -20.32 4.12 29.66
C ARG A 885 -20.97 4.58 30.98
N PRO A 886 -20.32 5.47 31.75
CA PRO A 886 -20.90 6.01 32.98
C PRO A 886 -22.26 6.71 32.78
N ASP A 887 -22.49 7.27 31.60
CA ASP A 887 -23.71 7.98 31.20
C ASP A 887 -24.70 7.12 30.40
N LEU A 888 -24.50 5.79 30.31
CA LEU A 888 -25.35 4.91 29.49
C LEU A 888 -26.78 4.78 30.04
N VAL A 889 -26.98 4.92 31.35
CA VAL A 889 -28.30 4.79 32.00
C VAL A 889 -28.84 6.16 32.40
N THR A 890 -30.06 6.47 31.98
CA THR A 890 -30.69 7.76 32.28
C THR A 890 -30.96 7.91 33.78
N GLY A 891 -30.30 8.87 34.43
CA GLY A 891 -30.62 9.31 35.80
C GLY A 891 -30.23 8.34 36.93
N GLU A 892 -29.64 7.19 36.60
CA GLU A 892 -29.22 6.16 37.56
C GLU A 892 -27.83 5.61 37.17
N SER A 893 -27.12 5.02 38.11
CA SER A 893 -25.87 4.29 37.79
C SER A 893 -26.19 2.99 37.05
N ALA A 894 -25.34 2.59 36.12
CA ALA A 894 -25.44 1.29 35.45
C ALA A 894 -25.17 0.15 36.45
N VAL A 895 -26.23 -0.42 37.02
CA VAL A 895 -26.15 -1.56 37.94
C VAL A 895 -26.61 -2.83 37.23
N LEU A 896 -25.73 -3.81 37.13
CA LEU A 896 -26.04 -5.13 36.56
C LEU A 896 -26.66 -6.04 37.64
N PRO A 897 -27.57 -6.96 37.27
CA PRO A 897 -28.14 -7.95 38.20
C PRO A 897 -27.06 -8.81 38.87
N ALA A 898 -27.30 -9.29 40.09
CA ALA A 898 -26.34 -10.14 40.81
C ALA A 898 -26.07 -11.46 40.06
N GLU A 899 -27.07 -11.99 39.37
CA GLU A 899 -26.97 -13.18 38.53
C GLU A 899 -25.98 -12.99 37.37
N PHE A 900 -25.73 -11.76 36.94
CA PHE A 900 -24.82 -11.46 35.83
C PHE A 900 -23.36 -11.82 36.12
N ALA A 901 -22.99 -12.00 37.40
CA ALA A 901 -21.68 -12.49 37.82
C ALA A 901 -21.35 -13.89 37.25
N GLU A 902 -22.36 -14.67 36.80
CA GLU A 902 -22.12 -15.95 36.11
C GLU A 902 -21.31 -15.81 34.80
N THR A 903 -21.17 -14.60 34.29
CA THR A 903 -20.50 -14.31 33.01
C THR A 903 -19.01 -14.01 33.15
N GLU A 904 -18.47 -13.86 34.36
CA GLU A 904 -17.11 -13.35 34.64
C GLU A 904 -15.99 -14.07 33.86
N ASN A 905 -16.13 -15.37 33.56
CA ASN A 905 -15.13 -16.13 32.81
C ASN A 905 -15.20 -15.94 31.28
N ARG A 906 -16.27 -15.34 30.77
CA ARG A 906 -16.56 -15.21 29.33
C ARG A 906 -17.03 -13.82 28.91
N SER A 907 -17.04 -12.85 29.81
CA SER A 907 -17.33 -11.45 29.51
C SER A 907 -16.13 -10.56 29.80
N PHE A 908 -16.06 -9.44 29.08
CA PHE A 908 -15.21 -8.31 29.42
C PHE A 908 -16.05 -7.05 29.36
N ILE A 909 -16.04 -6.26 30.44
CA ILE A 909 -16.78 -5.01 30.53
C ILE A 909 -15.79 -3.88 30.74
N THR A 910 -15.90 -2.84 29.92
CA THR A 910 -15.11 -1.62 30.07
C THR A 910 -15.92 -0.39 29.68
N SER A 911 -15.45 0.81 30.05
CA SER A 911 -16.18 2.05 29.76
C SER A 911 -16.03 2.51 28.32
N TRP A 912 -14.90 2.21 27.67
CA TRP A 912 -14.63 2.54 26.27
C TRP A 912 -13.46 1.71 25.73
N CYS A 913 -13.40 1.52 24.42
CA CYS A 913 -12.36 0.71 23.76
C CYS A 913 -11.94 1.32 22.41
N PRO A 914 -10.78 0.90 21.86
CA PRO A 914 -10.45 1.17 20.46
C PRO A 914 -11.34 0.31 19.54
N GLN A 915 -12.58 0.75 19.31
CA GLN A 915 -13.62 -0.04 18.63
C GLN A 915 -13.20 -0.59 17.26
N GLU A 916 -12.42 0.15 16.48
CA GLU A 916 -11.94 -0.31 15.17
C GLU A 916 -11.01 -1.50 15.29
N GLU A 917 -10.11 -1.48 16.28
CA GLU A 917 -9.23 -2.62 16.57
C GLU A 917 -10.03 -3.81 17.10
N VAL A 918 -11.06 -3.54 17.93
CA VAL A 918 -11.96 -4.58 18.44
C VAL A 918 -12.74 -5.25 17.31
N LEU A 919 -13.36 -4.48 16.41
CA LEU A 919 -14.15 -5.03 15.30
C LEU A 919 -13.27 -5.82 14.32
N ASN A 920 -12.03 -5.38 14.08
CA ASN A 920 -11.07 -6.11 13.24
C ASN A 920 -10.41 -7.31 13.94
N HIS A 921 -10.62 -7.48 15.25
CA HIS A 921 -10.00 -8.57 15.99
C HIS A 921 -10.60 -9.93 15.58
N PRO A 922 -9.80 -10.97 15.28
CA PRO A 922 -10.29 -12.26 14.78
C PRO A 922 -11.33 -12.94 15.69
N ALA A 923 -11.24 -12.73 17.00
CA ALA A 923 -12.21 -13.25 17.97
C ALA A 923 -13.64 -12.68 17.82
N VAL A 924 -13.83 -11.49 17.24
CA VAL A 924 -15.15 -10.88 17.12
C VAL A 924 -15.92 -11.49 15.96
N GLY A 925 -17.05 -12.11 16.27
CA GLY A 925 -17.94 -12.78 15.32
C GLY A 925 -19.28 -12.07 15.09
N GLY A 926 -19.62 -11.05 15.87
CA GLY A 926 -20.88 -10.33 15.72
C GLY A 926 -20.90 -9.02 16.50
N PHE A 927 -21.73 -8.08 16.06
CA PHE A 927 -21.81 -6.75 16.67
C PHE A 927 -23.25 -6.37 17.03
N LEU A 928 -23.53 -6.24 18.32
CA LEU A 928 -24.76 -5.65 18.83
C LEU A 928 -24.60 -4.13 18.94
N THR A 929 -25.34 -3.39 18.12
CA THR A 929 -25.12 -1.97 17.86
C THR A 929 -26.42 -1.16 17.80
N HIS A 930 -26.31 0.13 18.09
CA HIS A 930 -27.36 1.13 17.84
C HIS A 930 -27.52 1.55 16.37
N SER A 931 -26.70 0.99 15.45
CA SER A 931 -26.72 1.30 14.00
C SER A 931 -26.37 2.76 13.64
N GLY A 932 -25.63 3.47 14.49
CA GLY A 932 -25.03 4.75 14.11
C GLY A 932 -23.99 4.57 12.99
N TRP A 933 -23.99 5.48 12.01
CA TRP A 933 -23.26 5.26 10.75
C TRP A 933 -21.78 4.91 10.91
N GLY A 934 -21.04 5.63 11.77
CA GLY A 934 -19.63 5.34 12.00
C GLY A 934 -19.37 3.89 12.47
N SER A 935 -20.23 3.37 13.35
CA SER A 935 -20.13 1.98 13.81
C SER A 935 -20.56 0.98 12.73
N THR A 936 -21.59 1.32 11.95
CA THR A 936 -22.06 0.49 10.83
C THR A 936 -20.99 0.32 9.76
N ILE A 937 -20.36 1.42 9.31
CA ILE A 937 -19.31 1.35 8.28
C ILE A 937 -18.05 0.65 8.80
N GLU A 938 -17.69 0.82 10.08
CA GLU A 938 -16.60 0.05 10.71
C GLU A 938 -16.89 -1.45 10.71
N SER A 939 -18.14 -1.86 11.00
CA SER A 939 -18.57 -3.27 10.96
C SER A 939 -18.52 -3.85 9.53
N LEU A 940 -18.96 -3.06 8.54
CA LEU A 940 -18.88 -3.44 7.12
C LEU A 940 -17.42 -3.62 6.69
N CYS A 941 -16.51 -2.73 7.11
CA CYS A 941 -15.07 -2.84 6.82
C CYS A 941 -14.42 -4.02 7.54
N ALA A 942 -14.91 -4.38 8.73
CA ALA A 942 -14.39 -5.52 9.48
C ALA A 942 -14.92 -6.86 8.95
N GLY A 943 -16.04 -6.87 8.23
CA GLY A 943 -16.73 -8.09 7.80
C GLY A 943 -17.55 -8.72 8.92
N VAL A 944 -18.06 -7.91 9.85
CA VAL A 944 -18.80 -8.35 11.04
C VAL A 944 -20.30 -8.08 10.85
N PRO A 945 -21.17 -9.11 10.93
CA PRO A 945 -22.61 -8.92 10.86
C PRO A 945 -23.17 -8.31 12.16
N MET A 946 -24.33 -7.68 12.06
CA MET A 946 -24.88 -6.83 13.11
C MET A 946 -26.24 -7.30 13.63
N VAL A 947 -26.47 -7.05 14.91
CA VAL A 947 -27.81 -6.96 15.49
C VAL A 947 -28.03 -5.50 15.86
N CYS A 948 -29.10 -4.92 15.33
CA CYS A 948 -29.37 -3.50 15.25
C CYS A 948 -30.48 -3.11 16.23
N TRP A 949 -30.21 -2.16 17.12
CA TRP A 949 -31.18 -1.57 18.05
C TRP A 949 -31.23 -0.04 17.86
N PRO A 950 -31.91 0.44 16.80
CA PRO A 950 -31.91 1.87 16.45
C PRO A 950 -32.76 2.70 17.41
N PHE A 951 -32.34 3.93 17.71
CA PHE A 951 -33.01 4.79 18.70
C PHE A 951 -33.44 6.15 18.13
N PHE A 952 -32.54 6.91 17.50
CA PHE A 952 -32.81 8.28 17.05
C PHE A 952 -32.05 8.65 15.77
N ALA A 953 -32.39 9.82 15.21
CA ALA A 953 -31.76 10.39 14.00
C ALA A 953 -31.70 9.39 12.83
N ASP A 954 -30.51 9.11 12.31
CA ASP A 954 -30.25 8.26 11.14
C ASP A 954 -30.34 6.75 11.41
N GLN A 955 -30.39 6.35 12.68
CA GLN A 955 -30.21 4.95 13.06
C GLN A 955 -31.29 4.02 12.50
N ALA A 956 -32.55 4.48 12.43
CA ALA A 956 -33.65 3.70 11.85
C ALA A 956 -33.43 3.44 10.36
N MET A 957 -32.97 4.46 9.62
CA MET A 957 -32.64 4.33 8.20
C MET A 957 -31.47 3.37 7.99
N ASN A 958 -30.41 3.52 8.79
CA ASN A 958 -29.24 2.65 8.74
C ASN A 958 -29.59 1.20 9.07
N CYS A 959 -30.46 0.97 10.06
CA CYS A 959 -30.96 -0.35 10.43
C CYS A 959 -31.72 -0.99 9.27
N ARG A 960 -32.68 -0.26 8.68
CA ARG A 960 -33.44 -0.71 7.51
C ARG A 960 -32.53 -1.11 6.35
N TYR A 961 -31.55 -0.28 6.00
CA TYR A 961 -30.60 -0.61 4.94
C TYR A 961 -29.72 -1.81 5.30
N SER A 962 -29.24 -1.90 6.54
CA SER A 962 -28.45 -3.05 7.02
C SER A 962 -29.22 -4.37 6.92
N CYS A 963 -30.51 -4.35 7.30
CA CYS A 963 -31.35 -5.53 7.29
C CYS A 963 -31.82 -5.93 5.88
N ASN A 964 -32.21 -4.96 5.05
CA ASN A 964 -32.96 -5.24 3.83
C ASN A 964 -32.19 -5.04 2.52
N GLU A 965 -31.28 -4.07 2.48
CA GLU A 965 -30.54 -3.74 1.24
C GLU A 965 -29.15 -4.38 1.25
N TRP A 966 -28.44 -4.29 2.39
CA TRP A 966 -27.09 -4.81 2.54
C TRP A 966 -27.05 -6.27 3.03
N GLY A 967 -28.11 -6.73 3.71
CA GLY A 967 -28.23 -8.11 4.17
C GLY A 967 -27.20 -8.50 5.23
N VAL A 968 -26.87 -7.58 6.14
CA VAL A 968 -25.85 -7.76 7.20
C VAL A 968 -26.41 -7.50 8.60
N GLY A 969 -27.71 -7.24 8.74
CA GLY A 969 -28.34 -6.82 9.98
C GLY A 969 -29.60 -7.61 10.35
N MET A 970 -29.84 -7.75 11.65
CA MET A 970 -31.14 -8.13 12.22
C MET A 970 -31.61 -7.05 13.20
N GLU A 971 -32.86 -6.63 13.12
CA GLU A 971 -33.43 -5.59 13.98
C GLU A 971 -33.93 -6.16 15.33
N ILE A 972 -33.68 -5.43 16.42
CA ILE A 972 -34.27 -5.63 17.75
C ILE A 972 -35.37 -4.58 17.95
N ASP A 973 -36.51 -5.00 18.50
CA ASP A 973 -37.56 -4.07 18.90
C ASP A 973 -37.11 -3.06 19.98
N ASN A 974 -37.64 -1.84 19.92
CA ASN A 974 -37.35 -0.79 20.92
C ASN A 974 -37.73 -1.20 22.36
N ASN A 975 -38.77 -2.03 22.50
CA ASN A 975 -39.17 -2.67 23.75
C ASN A 975 -38.41 -3.99 23.98
N VAL A 976 -37.08 -3.90 23.93
CA VAL A 976 -36.16 -5.03 24.03
C VAL A 976 -36.54 -6.03 25.12
N LYS A 977 -36.51 -7.32 24.76
CA LYS A 977 -36.70 -8.44 25.69
C LYS A 977 -35.46 -9.34 25.70
N ARG A 978 -35.06 -9.83 26.88
CA ARG A 978 -33.93 -10.75 27.03
C ARG A 978 -34.01 -11.99 26.15
N GLU A 979 -35.22 -12.52 25.94
CA GLU A 979 -35.41 -13.70 25.09
C GLU A 979 -35.17 -13.37 23.61
N GLU A 980 -35.58 -12.19 23.16
CA GLU A 980 -35.28 -11.70 21.81
C GLU A 980 -33.78 -11.47 21.63
N VAL A 981 -33.13 -10.78 22.57
CA VAL A 981 -31.66 -10.56 22.56
C VAL A 981 -30.92 -11.89 22.50
N LYS A 982 -31.29 -12.86 23.36
CA LYS A 982 -30.71 -14.20 23.37
C LYS A 982 -30.88 -14.91 22.01
N MET A 983 -32.09 -14.90 21.45
CA MET A 983 -32.39 -15.56 20.18
C MET A 983 -31.59 -14.92 19.04
N LEU A 984 -31.59 -13.59 18.92
CA LEU A 984 -30.89 -12.89 17.84
C LEU A 984 -29.38 -13.01 17.96
N VAL A 985 -28.82 -12.93 19.18
CA VAL A 985 -27.39 -13.18 19.40
C VAL A 985 -27.01 -14.61 19.03
N LYS A 986 -27.84 -15.60 19.36
CA LYS A 986 -27.59 -16.99 18.94
C LYS A 986 -27.73 -17.16 17.43
N GLU A 987 -28.75 -16.59 16.81
CA GLU A 987 -28.92 -16.67 15.36
C GLU A 987 -27.76 -16.01 14.61
N LEU A 988 -27.25 -14.87 15.10
CA LEU A 988 -26.11 -14.18 14.52
C LEU A 988 -24.82 -15.02 14.58
N MET A 989 -24.61 -15.73 15.68
CA MET A 989 -23.34 -16.40 15.99
C MET A 989 -23.31 -17.88 15.59
N GLU A 990 -24.43 -18.57 15.73
CA GLU A 990 -24.57 -20.03 15.54
C GLU A 990 -25.60 -20.40 14.46
N GLY A 991 -26.42 -19.43 14.01
CA GLY A 991 -27.55 -19.66 13.12
C GLY A 991 -27.23 -19.56 11.63
N GLY A 992 -28.14 -20.08 10.81
CA GLY A 992 -27.99 -20.11 9.35
C GLY A 992 -28.15 -18.74 8.70
N GLU A 993 -29.00 -17.86 9.25
CA GLU A 993 -29.08 -16.48 8.77
C GLU A 993 -27.85 -15.67 9.21
N GLY A 994 -27.30 -15.95 10.39
CA GLY A 994 -26.00 -15.44 10.86
C GLY A 994 -24.87 -15.67 9.87
N GLU A 995 -24.75 -16.90 9.38
CA GLU A 995 -23.71 -17.28 8.42
C GLU A 995 -23.88 -16.57 7.06
N LYS A 996 -25.12 -16.48 6.54
CA LYS A 996 -25.40 -15.72 5.31
C LYS A 996 -25.04 -14.23 5.45
N MET A 997 -25.39 -13.63 6.59
CA MET A 997 -25.04 -12.23 6.85
C MET A 997 -23.53 -12.04 6.96
N ARG A 998 -22.79 -13.02 7.47
CA ARG A 998 -21.33 -13.00 7.53
C ARG A 998 -20.69 -13.06 6.15
N GLU A 999 -21.20 -13.92 5.26
CA GLU A 999 -20.79 -13.95 3.84
C GLU A 999 -21.03 -12.59 3.18
N LYS A 1000 -22.21 -11.98 3.41
CA LYS A 1000 -22.55 -10.65 2.93
C LYS A 1000 -21.66 -9.55 3.51
N ALA A 1001 -21.36 -9.61 4.81
CA ALA A 1001 -20.47 -8.65 5.46
C ALA A 1001 -19.05 -8.74 4.87
N MET A 1002 -18.55 -9.94 4.56
CA MET A 1002 -17.27 -10.14 3.88
C MET A 1002 -17.29 -9.62 2.43
N GLU A 1003 -18.41 -9.75 1.72
CA GLU A 1003 -18.59 -9.14 0.40
C GLU A 1003 -18.49 -7.61 0.48
N TRP A 1004 -19.19 -6.99 1.44
CA TRP A 1004 -19.12 -5.54 1.65
C TRP A 1004 -17.74 -5.08 2.11
N LYS A 1005 -17.04 -5.86 2.93
CA LYS A 1005 -15.63 -5.61 3.28
C LYS A 1005 -14.75 -5.50 2.04
N ARG A 1006 -14.83 -6.51 1.14
CA ARG A 1006 -14.06 -6.50 -0.11
C ARG A 1006 -14.41 -5.28 -0.98
N LEU A 1007 -15.70 -4.96 -1.13
CA LEU A 1007 -16.12 -3.79 -1.92
C LEU A 1007 -15.68 -2.46 -1.31
N ALA A 1008 -15.65 -2.37 0.02
CA ALA A 1008 -15.14 -1.23 0.76
C ALA A 1008 -13.62 -1.07 0.57
N GLU A 1009 -12.86 -2.16 0.63
CA GLU A 1009 -11.42 -2.20 0.33
C GLU A 1009 -11.14 -1.79 -1.12
N GLU A 1010 -11.93 -2.28 -2.08
CA GLU A 1010 -11.84 -1.90 -3.50
C GLU A 1010 -12.15 -0.43 -3.73
N ALA A 1011 -13.19 0.11 -3.09
CA ALA A 1011 -13.55 1.52 -3.21
C ALA A 1011 -12.50 2.44 -2.58
N ALA A 1012 -11.90 2.02 -1.47
CA ALA A 1012 -10.85 2.77 -0.79
C ALA A 1012 -9.47 2.61 -1.44
N GLY A 1013 -9.20 1.54 -2.20
CA GLY A 1013 -7.86 1.28 -2.76
C GLY A 1013 -7.31 2.42 -3.64
N PRO A 1014 -6.03 2.37 -4.05
CA PRO A 1014 -5.36 3.50 -4.73
C PRO A 1014 -6.02 4.00 -6.01
N ARG A 1015 -6.81 3.13 -6.68
CA ARG A 1015 -7.62 3.46 -7.87
C ARG A 1015 -9.13 3.26 -7.64
N GLY A 1016 -9.53 3.08 -6.39
CA GLY A 1016 -10.90 2.90 -5.97
C GLY A 1016 -11.71 4.18 -6.13
N THR A 1017 -13.02 4.03 -6.24
CA THR A 1017 -13.94 5.15 -6.48
C THR A 1017 -13.87 6.22 -5.40
N SER A 1018 -13.69 5.84 -4.14
CA SER A 1018 -13.57 6.80 -3.04
C SER A 1018 -12.22 7.52 -3.01
N SER A 1019 -11.12 6.88 -3.43
CA SER A 1019 -9.83 7.56 -3.65
C SER A 1019 -9.92 8.57 -4.80
N ILE A 1020 -10.56 8.19 -5.91
CA ILE A 1020 -10.78 9.09 -7.05
C ILE A 1020 -11.70 10.25 -6.66
N ASN A 1021 -12.78 9.99 -5.92
CA ASN A 1021 -13.71 11.02 -5.47
C ASN A 1021 -13.06 11.95 -4.43
N LEU A 1022 -12.15 11.45 -3.59
CA LEU A 1022 -11.32 12.27 -2.71
C LEU A 1022 -10.47 13.26 -3.51
N ASP A 1023 -9.77 12.80 -4.54
CA ASP A 1023 -8.93 13.67 -5.36
C ASP A 1023 -9.75 14.73 -6.12
N LYS A 1024 -10.93 14.34 -6.65
CA LYS A 1024 -11.86 15.30 -7.28
C LYS A 1024 -12.39 16.32 -6.28
N PHE A 1025 -12.78 15.89 -5.09
CA PHE A 1025 -13.30 16.80 -4.06
C PHE A 1025 -12.21 17.75 -3.54
N ILE A 1026 -10.95 17.29 -3.44
CA ILE A 1026 -9.81 18.15 -3.15
C ILE A 1026 -9.60 19.18 -4.27
N HIS A 1027 -9.76 18.77 -5.53
CA HIS A 1027 -9.72 19.72 -6.64
C HIS A 1027 -10.81 20.79 -6.52
N GLU A 1028 -12.02 20.44 -6.10
CA GLU A 1028 -13.08 21.41 -5.79
C GLU A 1028 -12.68 22.36 -4.65
N ILE A 1029 -12.10 21.85 -3.57
CA ILE A 1029 -11.60 22.67 -2.44
C ILE A 1029 -10.57 23.69 -2.92
N ILE A 1030 -9.62 23.28 -3.77
CA ILE A 1030 -8.53 24.13 -4.24
C ILE A 1030 -9.03 25.19 -5.22
N THR A 1031 -9.98 24.82 -6.09
CA THR A 1031 -10.52 25.70 -7.13
C THR A 1031 -11.66 26.60 -6.66
N ALA A 1032 -12.16 26.43 -5.44
CA ALA A 1032 -13.33 27.14 -4.94
C ALA A 1032 -13.19 28.68 -4.86
N ASN A 1033 -11.97 29.22 -4.95
CA ASN A 1033 -11.66 30.66 -4.97
C ASN A 1033 -11.47 31.27 -6.37
N ASN A 1034 -11.51 30.46 -7.43
CA ASN A 1034 -11.48 30.89 -8.83
C ASN A 1034 -12.88 30.81 -9.44
#